data_AF-S5MCE2-F1
#
_entry.id   AF-S5MCE2-F1
#
_cell.length_a   1.000
_cell.length_b   1.000
_cell.length_c   1.000
_cell.angle_alpha   90.00
_cell.angle_beta   90.00
_cell.angle_gamma   90.00
#
_symmetry.space_group_name_H-M   'P 1'
#
loop_
_entity.id
_entity.type
_entity.pdbx_description
1 polymer ?
#
loop_
_entity_poly.entity_id
_entity_poly.type
_entity_poly.pdbx_seq_one_letter_code
_entity_poly.pdbx_strand_id
1 'polypeptide(L)'
;MKKLCLIFATLSILSFSTISVVACNSGLGTFSNYTDEEKMVGIRNLTKDMLESNGVKIKRGISNDDIDALIEAFDLTELIENNEDSDIAILLKSSLTMYVMSNALLNEISSKIPGYGWISTKLSWQSQWGLKDLIDKGKIGASNNVSGWMPSLNSWSLSVTFLNEDKTGWAGDNLPVYARININKKLVATKDGEVCTEQNYQSLGCSDYSNPEGVWGNGEFLSRETVQHDRVGSIYQGFVSSSELLSLENIFVDEIGKIAPGVINYSPSATDFVNNLIYSLDFTNILLAASKKEVEEQFNNYLNEEPIFLSEGLETTDVYLRFKNQLYIVLFSQALNRRNLTNDDGTQLFTDDDLEYSKILMTKMFNDLQESLEEILKTNLIQEILDFKENLENIYNVDQETGLSQGEIQDFKVKLQEVIKISREANNSSSKEYNFAKEELSLNLFKKNAITNVQESLSYNEQYLDFGYNDDYKFEIQYYGRSNSEIGRDERWYKPDEYKIQDFIADSGFKNIYLENRFISDSSLISKYNYEINANSKFSVDPFGFNIVNNDVSQTMLDSLKEAISFGDSGSDLSNVTSSSWRIYHLVSLMNKKLNEEINSVFNVDFDPVNGQINQTPKIWDKNISLDGIAKSMENRDDDIAFGYLFKQKEIPLAILDVNSNQESNFSQEIYQYGLSVIDNKISFDFNIFYGKTNSYGKRYDEIIDFTNWWKDSERALGTLKVIININDNSIINELKSYWEDNVMKNQDNPDYKPSV
;
A
#
# COMPACT_ATOMS: atom_id res chain seq x y z
N MET A 1 -20.82 65.01 13.38
CA MET A 1 -20.07 63.86 12.83
C MET A 1 -20.96 62.82 12.17
N LYS A 2 -21.90 62.14 12.84
CA LYS A 2 -22.76 61.11 12.20
C LYS A 2 -23.44 61.55 10.89
N LYS A 3 -23.96 62.79 10.82
CA LYS A 3 -24.53 63.35 9.57
C LYS A 3 -23.49 63.62 8.48
N LEU A 4 -22.27 63.97 8.85
CA LEU A 4 -21.14 64.16 7.94
C LEU A 4 -20.61 62.81 7.44
N CYS A 5 -20.48 61.81 8.32
CA CYS A 5 -20.17 60.43 7.95
C CYS A 5 -21.27 59.81 7.08
N LEU A 6 -22.54 60.15 7.32
CA LEU A 6 -23.63 59.74 6.44
C LEU A 6 -23.49 60.40 5.06
N ILE A 7 -23.22 61.71 5.00
CA ILE A 7 -22.97 62.42 3.72
C ILE A 7 -21.73 61.87 3.01
N PHE A 8 -20.65 61.56 3.73
CA PHE A 8 -19.46 60.93 3.16
C PHE A 8 -19.72 59.49 2.74
N ALA A 9 -20.50 58.71 3.48
CA ALA A 9 -20.91 57.37 3.08
C ALA A 9 -21.85 57.41 1.86
N THR A 10 -22.78 58.36 1.80
CA THR A 10 -23.64 58.58 0.62
C THR A 10 -22.84 59.12 -0.57
N LEU A 11 -21.82 59.96 -0.35
CA LEU A 11 -20.88 60.41 -1.40
C LEU A 11 -19.93 59.30 -1.83
N SER A 12 -19.54 58.39 -0.93
CA SER A 12 -18.74 57.21 -1.24
C SER A 12 -19.56 56.17 -1.97
N ILE A 13 -20.83 55.96 -1.61
CA ILE A 13 -21.79 55.11 -2.33
C ILE A 13 -22.17 55.75 -3.66
N LEU A 14 -22.34 57.08 -3.71
CA LEU A 14 -22.59 57.80 -4.95
C LEU A 14 -21.36 57.78 -5.84
N SER A 15 -20.15 57.95 -5.32
CA SER A 15 -18.90 57.84 -6.08
C SER A 15 -18.65 56.41 -6.54
N PHE A 16 -18.89 55.40 -5.70
CA PHE A 16 -18.90 53.98 -6.08
C PHE A 16 -19.95 53.72 -7.15
N SER A 17 -21.15 54.28 -7.02
CA SER A 17 -22.21 54.10 -8.00
C SER A 17 -21.93 54.91 -9.26
N THR A 18 -21.23 56.04 -9.25
CA THR A 18 -20.81 56.73 -10.48
C THR A 18 -19.58 56.08 -11.10
N ILE A 19 -18.69 55.43 -10.35
CA ILE A 19 -17.58 54.64 -10.91
C ILE A 19 -18.13 53.32 -11.49
N SER A 20 -19.08 52.68 -10.82
CA SER A 20 -19.80 51.50 -11.30
C SER A 20 -20.87 51.81 -12.36
N VAL A 21 -21.45 53.01 -12.40
CA VAL A 21 -22.38 53.47 -13.46
C VAL A 21 -21.60 54.04 -14.64
N VAL A 22 -20.38 54.55 -14.46
CA VAL A 22 -19.45 54.79 -15.58
C VAL A 22 -18.93 53.47 -16.17
N ALA A 23 -18.94 52.37 -15.40
CA ALA A 23 -18.77 51.01 -15.94
C ALA A 23 -20.04 50.43 -16.60
N CYS A 24 -21.25 50.87 -16.21
CA CYS A 24 -22.51 50.42 -16.85
C CYS A 24 -23.05 51.35 -17.95
N ASN A 25 -22.51 52.57 -18.10
CA ASN A 25 -22.75 53.45 -19.25
C ASN A 25 -21.60 54.47 -19.40
N SER A 26 -20.84 54.31 -20.47
CA SER A 26 -19.96 55.30 -21.12
C SER A 26 -18.65 55.70 -20.41
N GLY A 27 -17.62 54.87 -20.60
CA GLY A 27 -16.26 55.38 -20.85
C GLY A 27 -16.09 55.73 -22.33
N LEU A 28 -15.56 56.91 -22.62
CA LEU A 28 -15.29 57.41 -23.98
C LEU A 28 -14.23 56.55 -24.68
N GLY A 29 -14.69 55.52 -25.40
CA GLY A 29 -13.86 54.68 -26.25
C GLY A 29 -14.36 53.25 -26.33
N THR A 30 -15.13 52.94 -27.39
CA THR A 30 -15.51 51.60 -27.87
C THR A 30 -16.48 50.78 -27.01
N PHE A 31 -17.79 51.03 -27.16
CA PHE A 31 -18.71 49.91 -27.36
C PHE A 31 -18.30 49.24 -28.66
N SER A 32 -17.40 48.28 -28.57
CA SER A 32 -17.31 47.28 -29.61
C SER A 32 -18.43 46.30 -29.38
N ASN A 33 -19.46 46.32 -30.24
CA ASN A 33 -20.39 45.20 -30.39
C ASN A 33 -19.65 43.99 -30.96
N TYR A 34 -18.60 43.54 -30.27
CA TYR A 34 -17.94 42.29 -30.61
C TYR A 34 -18.92 41.18 -30.31
N THR A 35 -19.13 40.35 -31.30
CA THR A 35 -19.69 39.01 -31.14
C THR A 35 -18.83 38.22 -30.16
N ASP A 36 -19.40 37.17 -29.55
CA ASP A 36 -18.63 36.34 -28.64
C ASP A 36 -17.47 35.64 -29.36
N GLU A 37 -17.63 35.33 -30.65
CA GLU A 37 -16.56 34.83 -31.52
C GLU A 37 -15.41 35.84 -31.67
N GLU A 38 -15.70 37.13 -31.89
CA GLU A 38 -14.68 38.17 -31.99
C GLU A 38 -13.95 38.38 -30.66
N LYS A 39 -14.66 38.30 -29.53
CA LYS A 39 -14.05 38.35 -28.19
C LYS A 39 -13.11 37.16 -27.97
N MET A 40 -13.55 35.95 -28.32
CA MET A 40 -12.75 34.73 -28.18
C MET A 40 -11.50 34.76 -29.09
N VAL A 41 -11.64 35.22 -30.34
CA VAL A 41 -10.50 35.41 -31.26
C VAL A 41 -9.55 36.51 -30.75
N GLY A 42 -10.09 37.58 -30.13
CA GLY A 42 -9.29 38.60 -29.47
C GLY A 42 -8.38 38.02 -28.38
N ILE A 43 -8.88 37.11 -27.54
CA ILE A 43 -8.06 36.45 -26.51
C ILE A 43 -6.97 35.56 -27.13
N ARG A 44 -7.27 34.83 -28.22
CA ARG A 44 -6.27 34.01 -28.93
C ARG A 44 -5.11 34.84 -29.47
N ASN A 45 -5.41 36.06 -29.93
CA ASN A 45 -4.42 36.96 -30.53
C ASN A 45 -3.71 37.87 -29.51
N LEU A 46 -3.98 37.71 -28.21
CA LEU A 46 -3.28 38.46 -27.18
C LEU A 46 -1.83 37.96 -27.07
N THR A 47 -0.87 38.88 -27.17
CA THR A 47 0.57 38.58 -27.16
C THR A 47 1.30 39.30 -26.03
N LYS A 48 2.51 38.82 -25.70
CA LYS A 48 3.43 39.48 -24.74
C LYS A 48 3.66 40.95 -25.11
N ASP A 49 3.97 41.23 -26.37
CA ASP A 49 4.30 42.58 -26.84
C ASP A 49 3.13 43.56 -26.65
N MET A 50 1.88 43.10 -26.79
CA MET A 50 0.69 43.91 -26.54
C MET A 50 0.55 44.28 -25.06
N LEU A 51 0.89 43.37 -24.14
CA LEU A 51 0.85 43.64 -22.70
C LEU A 51 1.93 44.64 -22.30
N GLU A 52 3.16 44.43 -22.79
CA GLU A 52 4.31 45.29 -22.48
C GLU A 52 4.13 46.70 -23.05
N SER A 53 3.77 46.83 -24.33
CA SER A 53 3.62 48.12 -25.01
C SER A 53 2.48 48.98 -24.45
N ASN A 54 1.46 48.37 -23.86
CA ASN A 54 0.36 49.08 -23.19
C ASN A 54 0.57 49.21 -21.67
N GLY A 55 1.73 48.81 -21.14
CA GLY A 55 2.10 49.03 -19.74
C GLY A 55 1.24 48.26 -18.73
N VAL A 56 0.79 47.06 -19.10
CA VAL A 56 0.12 46.12 -18.18
C VAL A 56 1.11 45.70 -17.10
N LYS A 57 0.69 45.75 -15.83
CA LYS A 57 1.52 45.34 -14.69
C LYS A 57 0.73 44.46 -13.72
N ILE A 58 1.36 43.37 -13.28
CA ILE A 58 0.82 42.46 -12.26
C ILE A 58 1.73 42.54 -11.04
N LYS A 59 1.15 42.69 -9.85
CA LYS A 59 1.89 42.68 -8.58
C LYS A 59 1.96 41.28 -8.00
N ARG A 60 2.94 41.04 -7.11
CA ARG A 60 3.24 39.73 -6.52
C ARG A 60 2.10 39.09 -5.71
N GLY A 61 1.12 39.87 -5.28
CA GLY A 61 -0.02 39.35 -4.50
C GLY A 61 -0.57 40.38 -3.53
N ILE A 62 -1.16 39.90 -2.45
CA ILE A 62 -1.66 40.67 -1.29
C ILE A 62 -1.00 40.13 -0.01
N SER A 63 -0.92 40.94 1.06
CA SER A 63 -0.35 40.50 2.34
C SER A 63 -1.30 39.55 3.08
N ASN A 64 -0.77 38.73 4.01
CA ASN A 64 -1.58 37.84 4.85
C ASN A 64 -2.68 38.60 5.62
N ASP A 65 -2.36 39.77 6.20
CA ASP A 65 -3.36 40.64 6.84
C ASP A 65 -4.52 41.04 5.89
N ASP A 66 -4.21 41.22 4.60
CA ASP A 66 -5.20 41.56 3.57
C ASP A 66 -5.99 40.30 3.14
N ILE A 67 -5.37 39.11 3.17
CA ILE A 67 -6.02 37.81 2.95
C ILE A 67 -7.04 37.54 4.04
N ASP A 68 -6.65 37.71 5.31
CA ASP A 68 -7.53 37.49 6.46
C ASP A 68 -8.70 38.48 6.46
N ALA A 69 -8.45 39.74 6.11
CA ALA A 69 -9.51 40.73 5.91
C ALA A 69 -10.48 40.36 4.78
N LEU A 70 -10.02 39.66 3.73
CA LEU A 70 -10.90 39.13 2.68
C LEU A 70 -11.70 37.91 3.17
N ILE A 71 -11.07 37.00 3.92
CA ILE A 71 -11.74 35.85 4.53
C ILE A 71 -12.90 36.31 5.42
N GLU A 72 -12.64 37.32 6.27
CA GLU A 72 -13.67 37.92 7.12
C GLU A 72 -14.73 38.65 6.27
N ALA A 73 -14.33 39.44 5.28
CA ALA A 73 -15.27 40.20 4.44
C ALA A 73 -16.18 39.31 3.56
N PHE A 74 -15.76 38.09 3.25
CA PHE A 74 -16.54 37.11 2.49
C PHE A 74 -17.31 36.11 3.38
N ASP A 75 -17.33 36.30 4.70
CA ASP A 75 -17.91 35.37 5.69
C ASP A 75 -17.40 33.92 5.50
N LEU A 76 -16.11 33.77 5.20
CA LEU A 76 -15.49 32.44 4.97
C LEU A 76 -14.91 31.82 6.24
N THR A 77 -14.75 32.59 7.33
CA THR A 77 -14.11 32.12 8.58
C THR A 77 -14.76 30.86 9.14
N GLU A 78 -16.08 30.88 9.41
CA GLU A 78 -16.79 29.70 9.94
C GLU A 78 -16.80 28.54 8.93
N LEU A 79 -16.82 28.82 7.63
CA LEU A 79 -16.80 27.80 6.59
C LEU A 79 -15.43 27.17 6.38
N ILE A 80 -14.36 27.90 6.69
CA ILE A 80 -12.97 27.40 6.66
C ILE A 80 -12.69 26.58 7.91
N GLU A 81 -13.14 27.05 9.08
CA GLU A 81 -12.89 26.41 10.38
C GLU A 81 -13.74 25.14 10.61
N ASN A 82 -14.95 25.06 10.02
CA ASN A 82 -15.88 23.95 10.25
C ASN A 82 -16.05 23.02 9.04
N ASN A 83 -15.24 23.12 7.98
CA ASN A 83 -15.36 22.21 6.83
C ASN A 83 -14.77 20.84 7.16
N GLU A 84 -15.57 19.79 6.99
CA GLU A 84 -15.10 18.39 7.12
C GLU A 84 -14.02 18.07 6.05
N ASP A 85 -14.05 18.74 4.89
CA ASP A 85 -13.11 18.57 3.77
C ASP A 85 -11.98 19.62 3.86
N SER A 86 -11.21 19.54 4.94
CA SER A 86 -10.17 20.51 5.36
C SER A 86 -9.16 20.91 4.27
N ASP A 87 -8.88 20.02 3.31
CA ASP A 87 -7.99 20.26 2.15
C ASP A 87 -8.45 21.46 1.29
N ILE A 88 -9.74 21.79 1.31
CA ILE A 88 -10.35 22.80 0.44
C ILE A 88 -10.34 24.17 1.08
N ALA A 89 -10.63 24.23 2.37
CA ALA A 89 -10.49 25.44 3.18
C ALA A 89 -9.05 25.98 3.08
N ILE A 90 -8.10 25.05 3.19
CA ILE A 90 -6.67 25.21 2.93
C ILE A 90 -6.40 25.73 1.50
N LEU A 91 -6.92 25.04 0.48
CA LEU A 91 -6.74 25.39 -0.93
C LEU A 91 -7.25 26.80 -1.22
N LEU A 92 -8.35 27.22 -0.59
CA LEU A 92 -8.94 28.53 -0.77
C LEU A 92 -8.10 29.63 -0.11
N LYS A 93 -7.68 29.49 1.16
CA LYS A 93 -6.84 30.50 1.83
C LYS A 93 -5.58 30.78 1.02
N SER A 94 -4.94 29.74 0.53
CA SER A 94 -3.70 29.85 -0.24
C SER A 94 -3.93 30.39 -1.65
N SER A 95 -5.00 29.94 -2.30
CA SER A 95 -5.35 30.37 -3.66
C SER A 95 -5.96 31.77 -3.73
N LEU A 96 -6.21 32.46 -2.60
CA LEU A 96 -6.69 33.85 -2.57
C LEU A 96 -5.71 34.83 -3.23
N THR A 97 -4.40 34.59 -3.09
CA THR A 97 -3.38 35.40 -3.77
C THR A 97 -3.49 35.27 -5.28
N MET A 98 -3.60 34.04 -5.79
CA MET A 98 -3.82 33.78 -7.21
C MET A 98 -5.15 34.31 -7.71
N TYR A 99 -6.19 34.23 -6.89
CA TYR A 99 -7.49 34.82 -7.16
C TYR A 99 -7.39 36.32 -7.39
N VAL A 100 -6.68 37.04 -6.52
CA VAL A 100 -6.45 38.47 -6.68
C VAL A 100 -5.58 38.75 -7.90
N MET A 101 -4.50 38.00 -8.12
CA MET A 101 -3.61 38.18 -9.27
C MET A 101 -4.30 37.94 -10.61
N SER A 102 -5.15 36.91 -10.71
CA SER A 102 -5.90 36.58 -11.93
C SER A 102 -6.91 37.68 -12.27
N ASN A 103 -7.67 38.15 -11.27
CA ASN A 103 -8.59 39.26 -11.44
C ASN A 103 -7.85 40.57 -11.77
N ALA A 104 -6.71 40.83 -11.14
CA ALA A 104 -5.90 42.01 -11.42
C ALA A 104 -5.37 42.02 -12.86
N LEU A 105 -4.83 40.88 -13.34
CA LEU A 105 -4.34 40.75 -14.72
C LEU A 105 -5.45 41.03 -15.74
N LEU A 106 -6.62 40.40 -15.59
CA LEU A 106 -7.73 40.58 -16.52
C LEU A 106 -8.28 42.01 -16.50
N ASN A 107 -8.34 42.66 -15.34
CA ASN A 107 -8.74 44.06 -15.22
C ASN A 107 -7.71 45.04 -15.81
N GLU A 108 -6.42 44.76 -15.65
CA GLU A 108 -5.34 45.54 -16.27
C GLU A 108 -5.40 45.43 -17.80
N ILE A 109 -5.63 44.24 -18.35
CA ILE A 109 -5.85 44.05 -19.80
C ILE A 109 -7.08 44.84 -20.25
N SER A 110 -8.19 44.71 -19.51
CA SER A 110 -9.46 45.38 -19.82
C SER A 110 -9.33 46.90 -19.85
N SER A 111 -8.49 47.47 -19.00
CA SER A 111 -8.36 48.93 -18.84
C SER A 111 -7.28 49.56 -19.72
N LYS A 112 -6.23 48.81 -20.07
CA LYS A 112 -5.05 49.33 -20.77
C LYS A 112 -4.94 48.92 -22.23
N ILE A 113 -5.49 47.76 -22.63
CA ILE A 113 -5.40 47.30 -24.02
C ILE A 113 -6.67 47.67 -24.79
N PRO A 114 -6.57 48.50 -25.85
CA PRO A 114 -7.72 48.85 -26.67
C PRO A 114 -8.44 47.62 -27.24
N GLY A 115 -9.77 47.61 -27.17
CA GLY A 115 -10.59 46.50 -27.67
C GLY A 115 -10.87 45.36 -26.68
N TYR A 116 -10.25 45.35 -25.49
CA TYR A 116 -10.48 44.34 -24.46
C TYR A 116 -11.36 44.83 -23.29
N GLY A 117 -11.96 46.02 -23.38
CA GLY A 117 -12.81 46.60 -22.33
C GLY A 117 -14.00 45.72 -21.92
N TRP A 118 -14.44 44.80 -22.78
CA TRP A 118 -15.50 43.84 -22.50
C TRP A 118 -15.13 42.81 -21.43
N ILE A 119 -13.83 42.59 -21.14
CA ILE A 119 -13.38 41.65 -20.11
C ILE A 119 -13.95 42.03 -18.74
N SER A 120 -13.96 43.32 -18.39
CA SER A 120 -14.55 43.81 -17.13
C SER A 120 -16.04 43.45 -16.98
N THR A 121 -16.82 43.61 -18.06
CA THR A 121 -18.23 43.21 -18.12
C THR A 121 -18.38 41.70 -17.97
N LYS A 122 -17.45 40.93 -18.57
CA LYS A 122 -17.44 39.48 -18.49
C LYS A 122 -17.14 38.99 -17.07
N LEU A 123 -16.16 39.59 -16.39
CA LEU A 123 -15.85 39.30 -14.98
C LEU A 123 -17.00 39.65 -14.04
N SER A 124 -17.68 40.79 -14.26
CA SER A 124 -18.86 41.16 -13.47
C SER A 124 -20.05 40.21 -13.69
N TRP A 125 -20.20 39.63 -14.89
CA TRP A 125 -21.17 38.55 -15.09
C TRP A 125 -20.74 37.27 -14.36
N GLN A 126 -19.44 36.96 -14.34
CA GLN A 126 -18.91 35.81 -13.63
C GLN A 126 -18.91 35.98 -12.09
N SER A 127 -19.04 37.19 -11.55
CA SER A 127 -19.08 37.42 -10.08
C SER A 127 -20.43 37.05 -9.44
N GLN A 128 -21.35 36.44 -10.19
CA GLN A 128 -22.57 35.83 -9.66
C GLN A 128 -22.29 34.57 -8.81
N TRP A 129 -21.08 34.03 -8.91
CA TRP A 129 -20.58 32.92 -8.10
C TRP A 129 -19.45 33.42 -7.20
N GLY A 130 -19.55 33.17 -5.90
CA GLY A 130 -18.60 33.62 -4.88
C GLY A 130 -17.62 32.54 -4.44
N LEU A 131 -16.60 32.94 -3.67
CA LEU A 131 -15.67 32.00 -3.03
C LEU A 131 -16.39 31.02 -2.10
N LYS A 132 -17.48 31.47 -1.43
CA LYS A 132 -18.36 30.62 -0.63
C LYS A 132 -18.91 29.42 -1.41
N ASP A 133 -19.30 29.61 -2.67
CA ASP A 133 -19.86 28.53 -3.51
C ASP A 133 -18.82 27.47 -3.88
N LEU A 134 -17.51 27.81 -3.85
CA LEU A 134 -16.42 26.84 -3.98
C LEU A 134 -16.28 25.99 -2.71
N ILE A 135 -16.42 26.61 -1.53
CA ILE A 135 -16.27 25.95 -0.23
C ILE A 135 -17.45 24.98 0.03
N ASP A 136 -18.68 25.45 -0.17
CA ASP A 136 -19.91 24.71 0.12
C ASP A 136 -20.06 23.43 -0.72
N LYS A 137 -19.35 23.33 -1.85
CA LYS A 137 -19.41 22.20 -2.80
C LYS A 137 -18.18 21.30 -2.81
N GLY A 138 -17.21 21.54 -1.94
CA GLY A 138 -16.04 20.67 -1.80
C GLY A 138 -15.25 20.47 -3.11
N LYS A 139 -14.64 19.29 -3.29
CA LYS A 139 -13.71 18.98 -4.42
C LYS A 139 -14.38 19.18 -5.77
N ILE A 140 -15.70 18.98 -5.82
CA ILE A 140 -16.57 19.20 -6.97
C ILE A 140 -16.62 20.69 -7.35
N GLY A 141 -16.65 21.59 -6.35
CA GLY A 141 -16.64 23.04 -6.57
C GLY A 141 -15.35 23.52 -7.23
N ALA A 142 -14.20 23.12 -6.66
CA ALA A 142 -12.88 23.44 -7.22
C ALA A 142 -12.67 22.86 -8.62
N SER A 143 -13.05 21.59 -8.83
CA SER A 143 -12.79 20.85 -10.06
C SER A 143 -13.70 21.21 -11.23
N ASN A 144 -14.96 21.55 -10.96
CA ASN A 144 -15.83 22.11 -12.00
C ASN A 144 -15.37 23.49 -12.46
N ASN A 145 -14.66 24.21 -11.60
CA ASN A 145 -14.50 25.65 -11.66
C ASN A 145 -15.89 26.31 -11.92
N VAL A 146 -15.93 27.55 -12.38
CA VAL A 146 -17.18 28.22 -12.77
C VAL A 146 -17.82 27.66 -14.03
N SER A 147 -17.10 26.84 -14.79
CA SER A 147 -17.65 26.19 -15.99
C SER A 147 -18.86 25.29 -15.64
N GLY A 148 -18.81 24.55 -14.54
CA GLY A 148 -19.93 23.69 -14.13
C GLY A 148 -21.15 24.42 -13.59
N TRP A 149 -21.05 25.72 -13.29
CA TRP A 149 -22.14 26.54 -12.74
C TRP A 149 -22.84 27.43 -13.77
N MET A 150 -22.38 27.38 -15.03
CA MET A 150 -22.99 28.16 -16.10
C MET A 150 -24.44 27.69 -16.37
N PRO A 151 -25.39 28.64 -16.50
CA PRO A 151 -26.80 28.30 -16.73
C PRO A 151 -27.08 27.82 -18.16
N SER A 152 -26.15 27.97 -19.11
CA SER A 152 -26.35 27.59 -20.51
C SER A 152 -25.09 26.98 -21.15
N LEU A 153 -25.29 26.01 -22.03
CA LEU A 153 -24.28 25.40 -22.93
C LEU A 153 -23.47 26.40 -23.76
N ASN A 154 -24.10 27.50 -24.17
CA ASN A 154 -23.48 28.51 -25.01
C ASN A 154 -22.77 29.61 -24.19
N SER A 155 -22.87 29.54 -22.86
CA SER A 155 -22.08 30.40 -21.99
C SER A 155 -20.62 29.94 -21.97
N TRP A 156 -19.74 30.90 -21.72
CA TRP A 156 -18.31 30.68 -21.59
C TRP A 156 -17.76 31.55 -20.46
N SER A 157 -16.56 31.27 -19.96
CA SER A 157 -15.87 32.13 -18.97
C SER A 157 -14.42 32.35 -19.37
N LEU A 158 -13.82 33.39 -18.78
CA LEU A 158 -12.38 33.60 -18.77
C LEU A 158 -11.80 33.10 -17.46
N SER A 159 -10.68 32.39 -17.53
CA SER A 159 -9.80 32.12 -16.39
C SER A 159 -8.34 32.36 -16.76
N VAL A 160 -7.48 32.50 -15.77
CA VAL A 160 -6.03 32.65 -15.93
C VAL A 160 -5.34 31.43 -15.33
N THR A 161 -4.38 30.85 -16.03
CA THR A 161 -3.40 29.89 -15.49
C THR A 161 -2.05 30.56 -15.38
N PHE A 162 -1.42 30.55 -14.20
CA PHE A 162 -0.04 30.93 -13.98
C PHE A 162 0.86 29.68 -14.05
N LEU A 163 2.08 29.85 -14.56
CA LEU A 163 2.98 28.73 -14.85
C LEU A 163 4.42 29.01 -14.43
N ASN A 164 5.13 27.94 -14.06
CA ASN A 164 6.55 27.95 -13.68
C ASN A 164 7.48 27.99 -14.90
N GLU A 165 8.79 28.04 -14.66
CA GLU A 165 9.83 27.94 -15.72
C GLU A 165 9.64 26.70 -16.60
N ASP A 166 9.26 25.57 -15.98
CA ASP A 166 8.98 24.29 -16.65
C ASP A 166 7.62 24.25 -17.38
N LYS A 167 6.89 25.38 -17.40
CA LYS A 167 5.57 25.54 -18.03
C LYS A 167 4.48 24.63 -17.44
N THR A 168 4.68 24.14 -16.22
CA THR A 168 3.67 23.48 -15.38
C THR A 168 2.91 24.50 -14.53
N GLY A 169 1.75 24.12 -14.00
CA GLY A 169 0.93 24.94 -13.10
C GLY A 169 1.76 25.56 -11.97
N TRP A 170 1.63 26.87 -11.76
CA TRP A 170 2.33 27.54 -10.65
C TRP A 170 1.71 27.11 -9.33
N ALA A 171 2.53 26.53 -8.46
CA ALA A 171 2.10 25.96 -7.17
C ALA A 171 2.33 26.90 -5.97
N GLY A 172 2.73 28.16 -6.21
CA GLY A 172 3.01 29.14 -5.14
C GLY A 172 4.49 29.27 -4.77
N ASP A 173 5.33 28.31 -5.16
CA ASP A 173 6.78 28.40 -5.00
C ASP A 173 7.39 29.35 -6.05
N ASN A 174 8.15 30.35 -5.58
CA ASN A 174 8.77 31.40 -6.41
C ASN A 174 7.76 32.25 -7.22
N LEU A 175 8.26 33.17 -8.05
CA LEU A 175 7.40 34.02 -8.89
C LEU A 175 6.93 33.24 -10.14
N PRO A 176 5.66 33.40 -10.56
CA PRO A 176 5.21 32.79 -11.81
C PRO A 176 5.96 33.42 -12.99
N VAL A 177 6.38 32.59 -13.94
CA VAL A 177 7.18 33.01 -15.10
C VAL A 177 6.31 33.24 -16.32
N TYR A 178 5.22 32.51 -16.44
CA TYR A 178 4.25 32.66 -17.53
C TYR A 178 2.83 32.74 -17.01
N ALA A 179 1.94 33.30 -17.84
CA ALA A 179 0.50 33.21 -17.67
C ALA A 179 -0.18 32.83 -18.99
N ARG A 180 -1.40 32.31 -18.89
CA ARG A 180 -2.27 32.00 -20.01
C ARG A 180 -3.69 32.40 -19.66
N ILE A 181 -4.41 32.98 -20.61
CA ILE A 181 -5.82 33.30 -20.46
C ILE A 181 -6.64 32.26 -21.19
N ASN A 182 -7.47 31.52 -20.47
CA ASN A 182 -8.27 30.42 -20.97
C ASN A 182 -9.70 30.85 -21.24
N ILE A 183 -10.30 30.25 -22.25
CA ILE A 183 -11.73 30.32 -22.56
C ILE A 183 -12.33 28.98 -22.20
N ASN A 184 -13.17 28.97 -21.16
CA ASN A 184 -13.83 27.77 -20.67
C ASN A 184 -15.27 27.71 -21.18
N LYS A 185 -15.75 26.51 -21.54
CA LYS A 185 -17.18 26.20 -21.72
C LYS A 185 -17.62 25.25 -20.62
N LYS A 186 -18.93 25.09 -20.43
CA LYS A 186 -19.50 24.26 -19.35
C LYS A 186 -18.98 22.81 -19.34
N LEU A 187 -18.29 22.43 -18.26
CA LEU A 187 -17.81 21.07 -17.96
C LEU A 187 -18.62 20.43 -16.83
N VAL A 188 -18.55 19.10 -16.72
CA VAL A 188 -19.14 18.32 -15.61
C VAL A 188 -18.05 17.44 -15.02
N ALA A 189 -17.82 17.53 -13.71
CA ALA A 189 -16.94 16.65 -12.95
C ALA A 189 -17.70 15.66 -12.06
N THR A 190 -17.06 14.54 -11.73
CA THR A 190 -17.52 13.54 -10.76
C THR A 190 -17.47 14.11 -9.34
N LYS A 191 -17.99 13.34 -8.37
CA LYS A 191 -17.91 13.70 -6.95
C LYS A 191 -16.47 13.84 -6.45
N ASP A 192 -15.53 13.16 -7.10
CA ASP A 192 -14.10 13.15 -6.76
C ASP A 192 -13.30 14.21 -7.53
N GLY A 193 -13.96 15.03 -8.35
CA GLY A 193 -13.32 16.11 -9.10
C GLY A 193 -12.76 15.71 -10.47
N GLU A 194 -13.01 14.48 -10.93
CA GLU A 194 -12.58 14.06 -12.26
C GLU A 194 -13.57 14.56 -13.32
N VAL A 195 -13.08 15.26 -14.34
CA VAL A 195 -13.96 15.75 -15.42
C VAL A 195 -14.43 14.60 -16.30
N CYS A 196 -15.75 14.52 -16.48
CA CYS A 196 -16.39 13.53 -17.33
C CYS A 196 -16.14 13.88 -18.81
N THR A 197 -15.57 12.93 -19.55
CA THR A 197 -15.38 12.96 -21.00
C THR A 197 -16.31 11.94 -21.67
N GLU A 198 -16.50 12.05 -22.97
CA GLU A 198 -17.33 11.10 -23.75
C GLU A 198 -16.81 9.64 -23.67
N GLN A 199 -15.54 9.44 -23.31
CA GLN A 199 -14.91 8.11 -23.26
C GLN A 199 -14.94 7.45 -21.87
N ASN A 200 -15.00 8.23 -20.80
CA ASN A 200 -14.91 7.72 -19.41
C ASN A 200 -16.21 7.95 -18.61
N TYR A 201 -17.27 8.50 -19.22
CA TYR A 201 -18.51 8.83 -18.53
C TYR A 201 -19.22 7.62 -17.87
N GLN A 202 -19.16 6.43 -18.49
CA GLN A 202 -19.77 5.22 -17.93
C GLN A 202 -18.92 4.61 -16.81
N SER A 203 -17.59 4.64 -16.94
CA SER A 203 -16.66 4.03 -15.97
C SER A 203 -16.51 4.86 -14.69
N LEU A 204 -16.68 6.19 -14.78
CA LEU A 204 -16.55 7.10 -13.66
C LEU A 204 -17.87 7.40 -12.93
N GLY A 205 -18.94 6.67 -13.24
CA GLY A 205 -20.22 6.83 -12.55
C GLY A 205 -20.90 8.19 -12.78
N CYS A 206 -20.59 8.90 -13.89
CA CYS A 206 -21.23 10.16 -14.30
C CYS A 206 -22.70 9.97 -14.77
N SER A 207 -23.42 9.03 -14.15
CA SER A 207 -24.64 8.36 -14.65
C SER A 207 -25.94 9.16 -14.55
N ASP A 208 -25.91 10.42 -14.10
CA ASP A 208 -27.07 11.30 -14.19
C ASP A 208 -27.23 11.84 -15.62
N TYR A 209 -27.86 11.01 -16.46
CA TYR A 209 -28.37 11.30 -17.81
C TYR A 209 -29.43 12.42 -17.86
N SER A 210 -29.55 13.27 -16.83
CA SER A 210 -30.50 14.40 -16.78
C SER A 210 -29.86 15.77 -17.00
N ASN A 211 -28.56 15.87 -17.26
CA ASN A 211 -27.94 17.17 -17.60
C ASN A 211 -27.41 17.18 -19.05
N PRO A 212 -28.29 17.35 -20.06
CA PRO A 212 -27.95 17.37 -21.50
C PRO A 212 -27.15 18.62 -21.93
N GLU A 213 -26.50 19.30 -20.98
CA GLU A 213 -25.99 20.67 -21.12
C GLU A 213 -24.47 20.83 -20.88
N GLY A 214 -23.68 19.77 -20.95
CA GLY A 214 -22.21 19.86 -20.98
C GLY A 214 -21.65 19.89 -22.40
N VAL A 215 -20.55 20.62 -22.64
CA VAL A 215 -19.74 20.43 -23.85
C VAL A 215 -18.81 19.25 -23.60
N TRP A 216 -19.12 18.13 -24.26
CA TRP A 216 -18.24 16.98 -24.36
C TRP A 216 -17.03 17.40 -25.18
N GLY A 217 -15.82 17.23 -24.65
CA GLY A 217 -14.62 17.47 -25.45
C GLY A 217 -14.70 16.61 -26.71
N ASN A 218 -14.75 17.24 -27.89
CA ASN A 218 -14.66 16.51 -29.15
C ASN A 218 -13.30 15.82 -29.15
N GLY A 219 -13.33 14.49 -29.02
CA GLY A 219 -12.18 13.61 -29.13
C GLY A 219 -11.62 13.59 -30.55
N GLU A 220 -10.89 14.64 -30.93
CA GLU A 220 -9.57 14.38 -31.50
C GLU A 220 -8.61 14.36 -30.32
N PHE A 221 -8.44 13.17 -29.77
CA PHE A 221 -7.17 12.82 -29.13
C PHE A 221 -6.07 13.33 -30.05
N LEU A 222 -5.23 14.25 -29.55
CA LEU A 222 -3.88 14.36 -30.06
C LEU A 222 -3.27 12.98 -29.82
N SER A 223 -3.35 12.13 -30.84
CA SER A 223 -2.53 10.95 -30.96
C SER A 223 -1.12 11.38 -30.58
N ARG A 224 -0.46 10.61 -29.71
CA ARG A 224 0.94 10.77 -29.27
C ARG A 224 1.97 10.97 -30.40
N GLU A 225 1.55 10.98 -31.67
CA GLU A 225 2.39 11.19 -32.85
C GLU A 225 2.29 12.58 -33.49
N THR A 226 1.36 13.45 -33.07
CA THR A 226 1.44 14.87 -33.45
C THR A 226 2.26 15.61 -32.41
N VAL A 227 3.52 15.86 -32.77
CA VAL A 227 4.46 16.81 -32.16
C VAL A 227 3.68 17.86 -31.36
N GLN A 228 3.67 17.73 -30.03
CA GLN A 228 3.39 18.86 -29.15
C GLN A 228 4.26 20.00 -29.67
N HIS A 229 3.65 21.04 -30.23
CA HIS A 229 4.42 22.24 -30.54
C HIS A 229 5.15 22.63 -29.26
N ASP A 230 6.47 22.78 -29.32
CA ASP A 230 7.37 23.20 -28.20
C ASP A 230 6.93 24.50 -27.47
N ARG A 231 5.83 25.10 -27.91
CA ARG A 231 5.11 26.26 -27.37
C ARG A 231 3.97 25.91 -26.39
N VAL A 232 3.68 24.63 -26.14
CA VAL A 232 2.55 24.20 -25.29
C VAL A 232 3.07 23.29 -24.16
N GLY A 233 3.18 23.82 -22.94
CA GLY A 233 3.46 23.03 -21.73
C GLY A 233 2.32 22.07 -21.38
N SER A 234 2.62 21.03 -20.59
CA SER A 234 1.71 19.96 -20.17
C SER A 234 0.63 20.47 -19.19
N ILE A 235 -0.64 20.49 -19.60
CA ILE A 235 -1.78 20.93 -18.77
C ILE A 235 -3.03 20.10 -19.11
N TYR A 236 -3.88 19.84 -18.09
CA TYR A 236 -5.20 19.21 -18.22
C TYR A 236 -6.12 19.93 -19.24
N GLN A 237 -6.82 19.17 -20.11
CA GLN A 237 -7.57 19.63 -21.29
C GLN A 237 -9.03 20.07 -20.99
N GLY A 238 -9.24 20.94 -19.99
CA GLY A 238 -10.59 21.46 -19.64
C GLY A 238 -11.03 22.71 -20.42
N PHE A 239 -10.15 23.37 -21.16
CA PHE A 239 -10.44 24.61 -21.86
C PHE A 239 -10.70 24.37 -23.36
N VAL A 240 -11.63 25.13 -23.95
CA VAL A 240 -11.96 25.02 -25.38
C VAL A 240 -10.98 25.84 -26.24
N SER A 241 -10.27 26.78 -25.63
CA SER A 241 -9.24 27.61 -26.27
C SER A 241 -8.44 28.41 -25.24
N SER A 242 -7.26 28.91 -25.60
CA SER A 242 -6.49 29.85 -24.78
C SER A 242 -5.77 30.93 -25.60
N SER A 243 -5.21 31.94 -24.93
CA SER A 243 -4.18 32.84 -25.48
C SER A 243 -2.88 32.08 -25.75
N GLU A 244 -1.94 32.74 -26.44
CA GLU A 244 -0.54 32.33 -26.43
C GLU A 244 0.03 32.38 -25.00
N LEU A 245 1.16 31.69 -24.77
CA LEU A 245 1.88 31.71 -23.50
C LEU A 245 2.49 33.10 -23.27
N LEU A 246 2.00 33.81 -22.25
CA LEU A 246 2.40 35.18 -21.94
C LEU A 246 3.55 35.16 -20.93
N SER A 247 4.76 35.51 -21.36
CA SER A 247 5.89 35.69 -20.44
C SER A 247 5.66 36.89 -19.51
N LEU A 248 5.89 36.69 -18.21
CA LEU A 248 5.66 37.68 -17.17
C LEU A 248 6.88 38.57 -16.85
N GLU A 249 8.04 38.26 -17.43
CA GLU A 249 9.37 38.83 -17.12
C GLU A 249 9.43 40.37 -17.04
N ASN A 250 8.61 41.10 -17.80
CA ASN A 250 8.58 42.58 -17.78
C ASN A 250 7.25 43.18 -17.34
N ILE A 251 6.25 42.36 -17.04
CA ILE A 251 4.93 42.80 -16.58
C ILE A 251 4.72 42.49 -15.11
N PHE A 252 5.43 41.51 -14.56
CA PHE A 252 5.44 41.22 -13.14
C PHE A 252 6.25 42.25 -12.37
N VAL A 253 5.71 42.70 -11.25
CA VAL A 253 6.36 43.64 -10.33
C VAL A 253 6.43 42.96 -8.96
N ASP A 254 7.65 42.80 -8.46
CA ASP A 254 7.97 42.22 -7.14
C ASP A 254 7.66 43.21 -6.00
N GLU A 255 6.45 43.77 -6.02
CA GLU A 255 5.89 44.55 -4.92
C GLU A 255 4.60 43.86 -4.48
N ILE A 256 4.38 43.77 -3.16
CA ILE A 256 3.09 43.36 -2.62
C ILE A 256 2.05 44.42 -3.04
N GLY A 257 0.99 43.96 -3.71
CA GLY A 257 -0.13 44.78 -4.11
C GLY A 257 -1.08 45.04 -2.94
N LYS A 258 -1.90 46.08 -3.08
CA LYS A 258 -3.05 46.30 -2.22
C LYS A 258 -4.30 45.84 -2.94
N ILE A 259 -5.27 45.35 -2.18
CA ILE A 259 -6.62 45.10 -2.66
C ILE A 259 -7.16 46.38 -3.32
N ALA A 260 -7.50 46.31 -4.61
CA ALA A 260 -8.10 47.44 -5.30
C ALA A 260 -9.49 47.74 -4.70
N PRO A 261 -9.90 49.01 -4.53
CA PRO A 261 -11.24 49.32 -4.02
C PRO A 261 -12.33 48.69 -4.93
N GLY A 262 -13.13 47.76 -4.40
CA GLY A 262 -14.22 47.10 -5.15
C GLY A 262 -14.10 45.58 -5.36
N VAL A 263 -13.33 44.86 -4.53
CA VAL A 263 -13.15 43.39 -4.63
C VAL A 263 -14.43 42.55 -4.51
N ILE A 264 -15.56 43.14 -4.10
CA ILE A 264 -16.89 42.51 -4.21
C ILE A 264 -17.23 42.14 -5.69
N ASN A 265 -16.57 42.77 -6.67
CA ASN A 265 -16.73 42.47 -8.10
C ASN A 265 -15.68 41.49 -8.66
N TYR A 266 -14.78 40.95 -7.84
CA TYR A 266 -13.86 39.91 -8.28
C TYR A 266 -14.59 38.58 -8.38
N SER A 267 -14.20 37.76 -9.35
CA SER A 267 -14.87 36.47 -9.58
C SER A 267 -13.88 35.31 -9.45
N PRO A 268 -14.15 34.29 -8.61
CA PRO A 268 -13.25 33.15 -8.43
C PRO A 268 -12.99 32.44 -9.76
N SER A 269 -13.96 32.47 -10.66
CA SER A 269 -13.88 32.00 -12.05
C SER A 269 -12.72 32.55 -12.88
N ALA A 270 -12.21 33.74 -12.52
CA ALA A 270 -11.09 34.36 -13.20
C ALA A 270 -9.81 33.54 -13.00
N THR A 271 -9.81 32.60 -12.06
CA THR A 271 -8.68 31.74 -11.71
C THR A 271 -8.97 30.33 -12.15
N ASP A 272 -7.99 29.71 -12.80
CA ASP A 272 -8.05 28.30 -13.13
C ASP A 272 -7.59 27.44 -11.95
N PHE A 273 -8.46 27.22 -10.94
CA PHE A 273 -8.09 26.45 -9.74
C PHE A 273 -7.70 24.99 -10.00
N VAL A 274 -7.95 24.44 -11.19
CA VAL A 274 -7.54 23.08 -11.57
C VAL A 274 -6.05 23.04 -11.94
N ASN A 275 -5.58 24.03 -12.69
CA ASN A 275 -4.19 24.10 -13.17
C ASN A 275 -3.31 25.03 -12.34
N ASN A 276 -3.92 25.78 -11.40
CA ASN A 276 -3.28 26.67 -10.45
C ASN A 276 -3.41 26.14 -9.01
N LEU A 277 -3.40 24.82 -8.83
CA LEU A 277 -3.46 24.25 -7.50
C LEU A 277 -2.22 24.70 -6.72
N ILE A 278 -2.37 25.70 -5.85
CA ILE A 278 -1.40 25.98 -4.81
C ILE A 278 -1.51 24.81 -3.83
N TYR A 279 -0.57 23.88 -3.92
CA TYR A 279 -0.28 22.95 -2.84
C TYR A 279 0.41 23.77 -1.75
N SER A 280 -0.35 24.40 -0.86
CA SER A 280 0.23 25.40 0.07
C SER A 280 1.19 24.85 1.10
N LEU A 281 1.21 23.55 1.30
CA LEU A 281 2.27 22.85 2.00
C LEU A 281 2.12 21.39 1.61
N ASP A 282 3.10 20.82 0.92
CA ASP A 282 3.16 19.37 0.72
C ASP A 282 3.63 18.71 2.04
N PHE A 283 2.86 18.93 3.11
CA PHE A 283 3.21 18.67 4.50
C PHE A 283 3.71 17.24 4.70
N THR A 284 2.98 16.27 4.14
CA THR A 284 3.37 14.86 4.17
C THR A 284 4.73 14.65 3.52
N ASN A 285 4.97 15.18 2.33
CA ASN A 285 6.23 14.95 1.62
C ASN A 285 7.40 15.73 2.21
N ILE A 286 7.16 16.93 2.74
CA ILE A 286 8.14 17.73 3.48
C ILE A 286 8.57 16.98 4.75
N LEU A 287 7.60 16.45 5.52
CA LEU A 287 7.90 15.63 6.69
C LEU A 287 8.67 14.36 6.30
N LEU A 288 8.22 13.62 5.29
CA LEU A 288 8.89 12.40 4.85
C LEU A 288 10.32 12.65 4.35
N ALA A 289 10.58 13.79 3.69
CA ALA A 289 11.91 14.18 3.27
C ALA A 289 12.81 14.54 4.47
N ALA A 290 12.29 15.35 5.40
CA ALA A 290 13.02 15.73 6.61
C ALA A 290 13.26 14.56 7.58
N SER A 291 12.42 13.52 7.52
CA SER A 291 12.44 12.38 8.45
C SER A 291 13.08 11.12 7.87
N LYS A 292 13.93 11.24 6.86
CA LYS A 292 14.57 10.09 6.20
C LYS A 292 15.28 9.16 7.19
N LYS A 293 16.00 9.73 8.16
CA LYS A 293 16.74 8.96 9.17
C LYS A 293 15.78 8.16 10.05
N GLU A 294 14.68 8.76 10.47
CA GLU A 294 13.66 8.12 11.31
C GLU A 294 12.89 7.04 10.55
N VAL A 295 12.68 7.21 9.24
CA VAL A 295 12.17 6.16 8.35
C VAL A 295 13.15 4.98 8.28
N GLU A 296 14.43 5.24 8.04
CA GLU A 296 15.48 4.21 8.02
C GLU A 296 15.57 3.45 9.34
N GLU A 297 15.58 4.16 10.48
CA GLU A 297 15.58 3.55 11.81
C GLU A 297 14.31 2.72 12.05
N GLN A 298 13.14 3.22 11.66
CA GLN A 298 11.88 2.50 11.86
C GLN A 298 11.82 1.22 11.03
N PHE A 299 12.19 1.26 9.75
CA PHE A 299 12.20 0.07 8.90
C PHE A 299 13.25 -0.94 9.34
N ASN A 300 14.44 -0.48 9.75
CA ASN A 300 15.49 -1.37 10.27
C ASN A 300 15.06 -2.06 11.57
N ASN A 301 14.51 -1.30 12.53
CA ASN A 301 14.01 -1.87 13.79
C ASN A 301 12.89 -2.86 13.51
N TYR A 302 11.94 -2.50 12.64
CA TYR A 302 10.85 -3.38 12.26
C TYR A 302 11.33 -4.70 11.66
N LEU A 303 12.27 -4.65 10.71
CA LEU A 303 12.82 -5.86 10.09
C LEU A 303 13.59 -6.73 11.09
N ASN A 304 14.29 -6.12 12.05
CA ASN A 304 15.04 -6.88 13.07
C ASN A 304 14.13 -7.50 14.15
N GLU A 305 13.03 -6.84 14.51
CA GLU A 305 12.15 -7.26 15.62
C GLU A 305 11.00 -8.16 15.14
N GLU A 306 10.49 -7.93 13.93
CA GLU A 306 9.29 -8.58 13.38
C GLU A 306 9.57 -9.16 11.99
N PRO A 307 10.17 -10.36 11.91
CA PRO A 307 10.55 -10.96 10.64
C PRO A 307 9.33 -11.16 9.72
N ILE A 308 9.59 -11.08 8.42
CA ILE A 308 8.63 -11.36 7.36
C ILE A 308 8.93 -12.75 6.80
N PHE A 309 8.05 -13.70 7.07
CA PHE A 309 8.20 -15.07 6.60
C PHE A 309 7.77 -15.17 5.13
N LEU A 310 8.66 -15.69 4.30
CA LEU A 310 8.42 -15.90 2.88
C LEU A 310 8.11 -17.38 2.65
N SER A 311 6.90 -17.67 2.17
CA SER A 311 6.42 -19.03 1.94
C SER A 311 5.41 -19.11 0.79
N GLU A 312 4.93 -20.31 0.49
CA GLU A 312 3.88 -20.59 -0.50
C GLU A 312 2.53 -19.90 -0.17
N GLY A 313 2.37 -19.42 1.05
CA GLY A 313 1.23 -18.64 1.52
C GLY A 313 1.45 -17.12 1.56
N LEU A 314 2.58 -16.61 1.05
CA LEU A 314 2.84 -15.17 1.06
C LEU A 314 1.74 -14.39 0.31
N GLU A 315 1.38 -13.22 0.81
CA GLU A 315 0.56 -12.26 0.08
C GLU A 315 1.31 -10.92 0.00
N THR A 316 1.68 -10.49 -1.20
CA THR A 316 2.49 -9.27 -1.40
C THR A 316 1.81 -8.00 -0.87
N THR A 317 0.47 -7.95 -0.93
CA THR A 317 -0.32 -6.86 -0.33
C THR A 317 -0.18 -6.74 1.19
N ASP A 318 0.08 -7.85 1.88
CA ASP A 318 0.28 -7.88 3.33
C ASP A 318 1.67 -7.32 3.69
N VAL A 319 2.71 -7.72 2.93
CA VAL A 319 4.06 -7.14 3.06
C VAL A 319 4.03 -5.63 2.80
N TYR A 320 3.36 -5.21 1.72
CA TYR A 320 3.15 -3.79 1.41
C TYR A 320 2.51 -3.04 2.58
N LEU A 321 1.45 -3.61 3.14
CA LEU A 321 0.68 -3.02 4.24
C LEU A 321 1.52 -2.87 5.51
N ARG A 322 2.28 -3.90 5.87
CA ARG A 322 3.21 -3.89 7.01
C ARG A 322 4.18 -2.72 6.94
N PHE A 323 4.87 -2.54 5.80
CA PHE A 323 5.77 -1.39 5.61
C PHE A 323 5.04 -0.05 5.54
N LYS A 324 3.84 -0.02 4.94
CA LYS A 324 3.01 1.19 4.88
C LYS A 324 2.63 1.69 6.27
N ASN A 325 2.27 0.79 7.18
CA ASN A 325 1.99 1.11 8.57
C ASN A 325 3.24 1.60 9.32
N GLN A 326 4.41 1.03 9.05
CA GLN A 326 5.67 1.53 9.62
C GLN A 326 5.99 2.96 9.16
N LEU A 327 5.73 3.28 7.88
CA LEU A 327 5.90 4.63 7.35
C LEU A 327 4.91 5.60 8.00
N TYR A 328 3.66 5.17 8.21
CA TYR A 328 2.63 5.96 8.87
C TYR A 328 2.99 6.34 10.30
N ILE A 329 3.56 5.42 11.07
CA ILE A 329 4.06 5.68 12.42
C ILE A 329 5.10 6.82 12.41
N VAL A 330 6.02 6.80 11.45
CA VAL A 330 7.03 7.87 11.31
C VAL A 330 6.37 9.17 10.91
N LEU A 331 5.52 9.16 9.88
CA LEU A 331 4.80 10.35 9.43
C LEU A 331 4.07 11.03 10.59
N PHE A 332 3.26 10.28 11.35
CA PHE A 332 2.46 10.83 12.43
C PHE A 332 3.32 11.37 13.57
N SER A 333 4.33 10.60 14.01
CA SER A 333 5.23 11.05 15.08
C SER A 333 6.02 12.31 14.70
N GLN A 334 6.42 12.43 13.44
CA GLN A 334 7.15 13.60 12.94
C GLN A 334 6.23 14.79 12.70
N ALA A 335 4.97 14.55 12.35
CA ALA A 335 3.94 15.59 12.31
C ALA A 335 3.66 16.17 13.71
N LEU A 336 3.64 15.34 14.76
CA LEU A 336 3.60 15.82 16.15
C LEU A 336 4.87 16.61 16.52
N ASN A 337 6.02 16.21 15.97
CA ASN A 337 7.30 16.87 16.19
C ASN A 337 7.54 18.14 15.34
N ARG A 338 6.59 18.51 14.45
CA ARG A 338 6.78 19.56 13.42
C ARG A 338 7.38 20.87 13.92
N ARG A 339 7.06 21.30 15.15
CA ARG A 339 7.56 22.54 15.76
C ARG A 339 9.06 22.55 16.05
N ASN A 340 9.69 21.37 16.12
CA ASN A 340 11.11 21.19 16.45
C ASN A 340 11.97 20.77 15.26
N LEU A 341 11.38 20.56 14.07
CA LEU A 341 12.13 20.16 12.88
C LEU A 341 12.91 21.35 12.30
N THR A 342 14.10 21.08 11.78
CA THR A 342 15.00 22.09 11.23
C THR A 342 15.51 21.73 9.85
N ASN A 343 15.75 22.73 9.00
CA ASN A 343 16.46 22.61 7.73
C ASN A 343 17.95 22.30 7.94
N ASP A 344 18.65 21.94 6.86
CA ASP A 344 20.10 21.67 6.84
C ASP A 344 20.97 22.83 7.36
N ASP A 345 20.45 24.06 7.27
CA ASP A 345 21.11 25.27 7.77
C ASP A 345 20.83 25.58 9.26
N GLY A 346 20.04 24.73 9.93
CA GLY A 346 19.67 24.85 11.33
C GLY A 346 18.50 25.81 11.62
N THR A 347 17.87 26.39 10.59
CA THR A 347 16.62 27.15 10.74
C THR A 347 15.42 26.22 10.92
N GLN A 348 14.32 26.71 11.49
CA GLN A 348 13.09 25.90 11.60
C GLN A 348 12.58 25.50 10.22
N LEU A 349 12.17 24.24 10.09
CA LEU A 349 11.64 23.66 8.85
C LEU A 349 10.31 24.33 8.45
N PHE A 350 9.46 24.61 9.44
CA PHE A 350 8.17 25.26 9.26
C PHE A 350 8.19 26.66 9.85
N THR A 351 7.69 27.64 9.08
CA THR A 351 7.46 29.00 9.55
C THR A 351 6.25 29.07 10.49
N ASP A 352 6.06 30.18 11.20
CA ASP A 352 4.88 30.36 12.07
C ASP A 352 3.55 30.22 11.29
N ASP A 353 3.52 30.72 10.04
CA ASP A 353 2.37 30.59 9.14
C ASP A 353 2.15 29.11 8.74
N ASP A 354 3.23 28.37 8.45
CA ASP A 354 3.15 26.93 8.16
C ASP A 354 2.68 26.13 9.38
N LEU A 355 3.08 26.56 10.58
CA LEU A 355 2.67 25.92 11.83
C LEU A 355 1.18 26.17 12.11
N GLU A 356 0.67 27.37 11.86
CA GLU A 356 -0.77 27.64 11.95
C GLU A 356 -1.54 26.79 10.94
N TYR A 357 -1.04 26.71 9.71
CA TYR A 357 -1.61 25.89 8.65
C TYR A 357 -1.60 24.39 8.99
N SER A 358 -0.49 23.89 9.57
CA SER A 358 -0.32 22.48 9.93
C SER A 358 -1.34 22.00 10.98
N LYS A 359 -1.94 22.91 11.78
CA LYS A 359 -2.95 22.52 12.77
C LYS A 359 -4.16 21.87 12.13
N ILE A 360 -4.61 22.36 10.99
CA ILE A 360 -5.75 21.82 10.24
C ILE A 360 -5.43 20.41 9.75
N LEU A 361 -4.23 20.21 9.20
CA LEU A 361 -3.76 18.89 8.75
C LEU A 361 -3.63 17.91 9.92
N MET A 362 -3.13 18.38 11.07
CA MET A 362 -3.07 17.55 12.27
C MET A 362 -4.46 17.13 12.73
N THR A 363 -5.44 18.04 12.75
CA THR A 363 -6.83 17.69 13.10
C THR A 363 -7.38 16.58 12.21
N LYS A 364 -7.13 16.65 10.90
CA LYS A 364 -7.50 15.58 9.96
C LYS A 364 -6.81 14.26 10.31
N MET A 365 -5.48 14.26 10.49
CA MET A 365 -4.73 13.05 10.84
C MET A 365 -5.24 12.40 12.14
N PHE A 366 -5.58 13.19 13.16
CA PHE A 366 -6.18 12.69 14.39
C PHE A 366 -7.57 12.08 14.17
N ASN A 367 -8.42 12.73 13.36
CA ASN A 367 -9.75 12.21 13.02
C ASN A 367 -9.65 10.89 12.25
N ASP A 368 -8.79 10.82 11.23
CA ASP A 368 -8.59 9.60 10.41
C ASP A 368 -8.05 8.44 11.25
N LEU A 369 -7.16 8.73 12.21
CA LEU A 369 -6.71 7.75 13.20
C LEU A 369 -7.87 7.30 14.09
N GLN A 370 -8.68 8.22 14.61
CA GLN A 370 -9.82 7.89 15.47
C GLN A 370 -10.85 7.03 14.74
N GLU A 371 -11.18 7.35 13.49
CA GLU A 371 -12.07 6.55 12.64
C GLU A 371 -11.51 5.14 12.41
N SER A 372 -10.21 5.03 12.15
CA SER A 372 -9.52 3.74 11.99
C SER A 372 -9.63 2.88 13.25
N LEU A 373 -9.44 3.46 14.43
CA LEU A 373 -9.61 2.76 15.71
C LEU A 373 -11.06 2.32 15.92
N GLU A 374 -12.04 3.15 15.54
CA GLU A 374 -13.45 2.79 15.62
C GLU A 374 -13.83 1.64 14.68
N GLU A 375 -13.28 1.60 13.47
CA GLU A 375 -13.49 0.49 12.53
C GLU A 375 -12.95 -0.83 13.10
N ILE A 376 -11.77 -0.81 13.74
CA ILE A 376 -11.21 -2.00 14.38
C ILE A 376 -12.10 -2.45 15.55
N LEU A 377 -12.50 -1.52 16.41
CA LEU A 377 -13.33 -1.80 17.59
C LEU A 377 -14.74 -2.32 17.26
N LYS A 378 -15.26 -2.02 16.06
CA LYS A 378 -16.52 -2.62 15.56
C LYS A 378 -16.39 -4.11 15.28
N THR A 379 -15.18 -4.58 14.97
CA THR A 379 -14.90 -5.98 14.61
C THR A 379 -14.58 -6.81 15.83
N ASN A 380 -13.77 -6.27 16.76
CA ASN A 380 -13.41 -6.94 18.00
C ASN A 380 -13.12 -5.92 19.12
N LEU A 381 -13.57 -6.19 20.35
CA LEU A 381 -13.36 -5.29 21.48
C LEU A 381 -11.98 -5.56 22.11
N ILE A 382 -11.00 -4.71 21.79
CA ILE A 382 -9.63 -4.78 22.29
C ILE A 382 -9.40 -3.60 23.25
N GLN A 383 -9.13 -3.88 24.52
CA GLN A 383 -9.08 -2.85 25.57
C GLN A 383 -7.94 -1.86 25.33
N GLU A 384 -6.79 -2.32 24.85
CA GLU A 384 -5.63 -1.52 24.55
C GLU A 384 -5.93 -0.47 23.45
N ILE A 385 -6.77 -0.83 22.46
CA ILE A 385 -7.22 0.09 21.41
C ILE A 385 -8.21 1.12 21.98
N LEU A 386 -9.10 0.72 22.89
CA LEU A 386 -10.00 1.64 23.59
C LEU A 386 -9.22 2.66 24.43
N ASP A 387 -8.27 2.20 25.24
CA ASP A 387 -7.45 3.05 26.10
C ASP A 387 -6.60 4.03 25.27
N PHE A 388 -6.06 3.58 24.14
CA PHE A 388 -5.36 4.46 23.22
C PHE A 388 -6.29 5.51 22.62
N LYS A 389 -7.48 5.11 22.16
CA LYS A 389 -8.49 6.01 21.60
C LYS A 389 -8.93 7.07 22.61
N GLU A 390 -9.22 6.70 23.85
CA GLU A 390 -9.60 7.65 24.91
C GLU A 390 -8.48 8.65 25.22
N ASN A 391 -7.21 8.21 25.12
CA ASN A 391 -6.07 9.09 25.35
C ASN A 391 -5.74 9.99 24.15
N LEU A 392 -6.21 9.69 22.93
CA LEU A 392 -5.93 10.52 21.74
C LEU A 392 -6.48 11.93 21.88
N GLU A 393 -7.65 12.11 22.49
CA GLU A 393 -8.24 13.44 22.69
C GLU A 393 -7.35 14.33 23.57
N ASN A 394 -6.73 13.76 24.60
CA ASN A 394 -5.78 14.49 25.44
C ASN A 394 -4.52 14.89 24.66
N ILE A 395 -3.97 13.96 23.86
CA ILE A 395 -2.78 14.21 23.02
C ILE A 395 -3.08 15.31 22.00
N TYR A 396 -4.26 15.25 21.35
CA TYR A 396 -4.73 16.26 20.42
C TYR A 396 -4.81 17.65 21.06
N ASN A 397 -5.44 17.76 22.23
CA ASN A 397 -5.60 19.04 22.92
C ASN A 397 -4.24 19.67 23.29
N VAL A 398 -3.28 18.87 23.76
CA VAL A 398 -1.92 19.36 24.10
C VAL A 398 -1.14 19.77 22.85
N ASP A 399 -1.22 19.00 21.75
CA ASP A 399 -0.55 19.33 20.49
C ASP A 399 -1.02 20.67 19.90
N GLN A 400 -2.33 20.95 19.99
CA GLN A 400 -2.92 22.19 19.48
C GLN A 400 -2.48 23.43 20.26
N GLU A 401 -2.40 23.34 21.59
CA GLU A 401 -2.03 24.47 22.45
C GLU A 401 -0.51 24.70 22.48
N THR A 402 0.22 23.76 23.07
CA THR A 402 1.64 23.94 23.43
C THR A 402 2.60 23.12 22.58
N GLY A 403 2.10 22.10 21.89
CA GLY A 403 2.92 21.05 21.31
C GLY A 403 3.34 20.01 22.36
N LEU A 404 3.75 18.84 21.89
CA LEU A 404 4.15 17.71 22.74
C LEU A 404 5.66 17.70 22.99
N SER A 405 6.07 17.18 24.14
CA SER A 405 7.47 16.87 24.43
C SER A 405 7.94 15.62 23.68
N GLN A 406 9.26 15.47 23.51
CA GLN A 406 9.84 14.29 22.85
C GLN A 406 9.45 12.97 23.55
N GLY A 407 9.31 12.99 24.87
CA GLY A 407 8.86 11.82 25.63
C GLY A 407 7.42 11.42 25.28
N GLU A 408 6.51 12.40 25.21
CA GLU A 408 5.11 12.16 24.85
C GLU A 408 4.96 11.68 23.40
N ILE A 409 5.75 12.22 22.47
CA ILE A 409 5.78 11.78 21.06
C ILE A 409 6.27 10.33 20.97
N GLN A 410 7.31 9.97 21.74
CA GLN A 410 7.82 8.61 21.76
C GLN A 410 6.80 7.63 22.38
N ASP A 411 6.11 8.03 23.46
CA ASP A 411 5.04 7.22 24.07
C ASP A 411 3.87 7.02 23.10
N PHE A 412 3.49 8.06 22.35
CA PHE A 412 2.50 7.95 21.27
C PHE A 412 2.96 6.96 20.21
N LYS A 413 4.21 7.07 19.75
CA LYS A 413 4.80 6.19 18.73
C LYS A 413 4.72 4.72 19.14
N VAL A 414 5.12 4.40 20.37
CA VAL A 414 5.09 3.04 20.92
C VAL A 414 3.66 2.49 21.00
N LYS A 415 2.71 3.30 21.49
CA LYS A 415 1.30 2.87 21.56
C LYS A 415 0.68 2.67 20.18
N LEU A 416 0.99 3.53 19.21
CA LEU A 416 0.52 3.37 17.83
C LEU A 416 1.07 2.08 17.19
N GLN A 417 2.36 1.77 17.42
CA GLN A 417 2.97 0.50 17.00
C GLN A 417 2.25 -0.71 17.58
N GLU A 418 1.95 -0.68 18.89
CA GLU A 418 1.22 -1.75 19.56
C GLU A 418 -0.19 -1.92 18.99
N VAL A 419 -0.92 -0.81 18.80
CA VAL A 419 -2.26 -0.79 18.21
C VAL A 419 -2.29 -1.36 16.79
N ILE A 420 -1.32 -1.00 15.95
CA ILE A 420 -1.15 -1.57 14.62
C ILE A 420 -0.97 -3.09 14.72
N LYS A 421 -0.07 -3.56 15.60
CA LYS A 421 0.21 -4.98 15.77
C LYS A 421 -1.01 -5.79 16.22
N ILE A 422 -1.78 -5.27 17.19
CA ILE A 422 -2.97 -5.95 17.74
C ILE A 422 -4.24 -5.75 16.91
N SER A 423 -4.22 -4.87 15.91
CA SER A 423 -5.33 -4.74 14.93
C SER A 423 -5.56 -6.03 14.14
N ARG A 424 -4.56 -6.92 14.13
CA ARG A 424 -4.63 -8.27 13.59
C ARG A 424 -4.95 -9.28 14.69
N GLU A 425 -5.84 -10.21 14.42
CA GLU A 425 -6.08 -11.37 15.27
C GLU A 425 -4.91 -12.37 15.19
N ALA A 426 -4.11 -12.46 16.25
CA ALA A 426 -2.88 -13.26 16.27
C ALA A 426 -3.07 -14.77 15.99
N ASN A 427 -4.26 -15.31 16.27
CA ASN A 427 -4.61 -16.72 16.07
C ASN A 427 -5.39 -16.96 14.77
N ASN A 428 -5.58 -15.94 13.94
CA ASN A 428 -6.30 -16.04 12.67
C ASN A 428 -5.31 -15.81 11.54
N SER A 429 -4.99 -16.87 10.81
CA SER A 429 -4.01 -16.84 9.72
C SER A 429 -4.43 -15.99 8.52
N SER A 430 -5.74 -15.70 8.38
CA SER A 430 -6.26 -14.80 7.35
C SER A 430 -6.37 -13.35 7.82
N SER A 431 -6.17 -13.08 9.12
CA SER A 431 -6.17 -11.72 9.63
C SER A 431 -4.88 -11.02 9.25
N LYS A 432 -5.02 -9.76 8.80
CA LYS A 432 -3.91 -8.85 8.50
C LYS A 432 -3.96 -7.66 9.45
N GLU A 433 -2.89 -6.85 9.45
CA GLU A 433 -2.96 -5.53 10.07
C GLU A 433 -4.04 -4.68 9.40
N TYR A 434 -4.62 -3.75 10.14
CA TYR A 434 -5.50 -2.74 9.58
C TYR A 434 -4.67 -1.69 8.79
N ASN A 435 -5.23 -1.14 7.72
CA ASN A 435 -4.57 -0.11 6.90
C ASN A 435 -4.86 1.28 7.45
N PHE A 436 -3.96 1.77 8.32
CA PHE A 436 -4.11 3.08 8.96
C PHE A 436 -3.85 4.25 8.01
N ALA A 437 -3.07 4.07 6.94
CA ALA A 437 -2.70 5.13 6.02
C ALA A 437 -3.46 5.05 4.67
N LYS A 438 -4.74 4.64 4.69
CA LYS A 438 -5.55 4.19 3.51
C LYS A 438 -5.14 4.89 2.21
N GLU A 439 -5.26 6.21 2.14
CA GLU A 439 -5.01 6.98 0.91
C GLU A 439 -3.82 7.94 0.96
N GLU A 440 -3.28 8.23 2.15
CA GLU A 440 -2.27 9.28 2.33
C GLU A 440 -0.89 8.88 1.78
N LEU A 441 -0.50 7.62 1.99
CA LEU A 441 0.84 7.10 1.71
C LEU A 441 0.86 6.10 0.56
N SER A 442 1.91 6.20 -0.25
CA SER A 442 2.25 5.27 -1.32
C SER A 442 3.67 4.77 -1.15
N LEU A 443 3.87 3.47 -1.39
CA LEU A 443 5.19 2.83 -1.37
C LEU A 443 5.38 2.03 -2.65
N ASN A 444 6.61 1.86 -3.08
CA ASN A 444 6.98 0.89 -4.11
C ASN A 444 8.14 0.07 -3.55
N LEU A 445 7.94 -1.25 -3.47
CA LEU A 445 8.94 -2.19 -2.99
C LEU A 445 9.70 -2.75 -4.18
N PHE A 446 11.02 -2.85 -4.04
CA PHE A 446 11.91 -3.30 -5.09
C PHE A 446 12.93 -4.30 -4.59
N LYS A 447 13.35 -5.17 -5.51
CA LYS A 447 14.52 -6.03 -5.40
C LYS A 447 15.56 -5.55 -6.41
N LYS A 448 16.79 -5.38 -5.97
CA LYS A 448 17.92 -5.01 -6.83
C LYS A 448 19.00 -6.06 -6.76
N ASN A 449 19.38 -6.60 -7.91
CA ASN A 449 20.50 -7.52 -7.99
C ASN A 449 21.83 -6.75 -7.90
N ALA A 450 22.66 -7.08 -6.93
CA ALA A 450 23.92 -6.39 -6.62
C ALA A 450 24.96 -6.51 -7.75
N ILE A 451 24.90 -7.58 -8.55
CA ILE A 451 25.85 -7.86 -9.64
C ILE A 451 25.45 -7.13 -10.93
N THR A 452 24.17 -7.25 -11.32
CA THR A 452 23.66 -6.73 -12.60
C THR A 452 23.10 -5.31 -12.49
N ASN A 453 22.85 -4.82 -11.27
CA ASN A 453 22.14 -3.57 -10.97
C ASN A 453 20.73 -3.49 -11.58
N VAL A 454 20.15 -4.61 -11.99
CA VAL A 454 18.75 -4.66 -12.44
C VAL A 454 17.85 -4.53 -11.21
N GLN A 455 16.93 -3.57 -11.28
CA GLN A 455 15.90 -3.34 -10.28
C GLN A 455 14.56 -3.89 -10.79
N GLU A 456 13.89 -4.65 -9.95
CA GLU A 456 12.60 -5.28 -10.21
C GLU A 456 11.61 -4.87 -9.12
N SER A 457 10.36 -4.57 -9.50
CA SER A 457 9.30 -4.28 -8.52
C SER A 457 8.79 -5.57 -7.90
N LEU A 458 8.60 -5.56 -6.59
CA LEU A 458 8.09 -6.68 -5.79
C LEU A 458 6.56 -6.65 -5.73
N SER A 459 5.92 -7.12 -6.80
CA SER A 459 4.46 -7.17 -6.95
C SER A 459 3.89 -8.59 -6.81
N TYR A 460 4.70 -9.62 -7.05
CA TYR A 460 4.33 -11.03 -7.05
C TYR A 460 5.18 -11.85 -6.08
N ASN A 461 4.64 -12.98 -5.59
CA ASN A 461 5.30 -13.82 -4.59
C ASN A 461 6.67 -14.34 -5.06
N GLU A 462 6.77 -14.73 -6.34
CA GLU A 462 7.98 -15.30 -6.92
C GLU A 462 9.16 -14.34 -6.86
N GLN A 463 8.89 -13.03 -6.84
CA GLN A 463 9.92 -12.00 -6.85
C GLN A 463 10.58 -11.86 -5.47
N TYR A 464 9.91 -12.31 -4.41
CA TYR A 464 10.45 -12.35 -3.05
C TYR A 464 11.31 -13.57 -2.78
N LEU A 465 11.26 -14.60 -3.65
CA LEU A 465 11.92 -15.88 -3.39
C LEU A 465 13.37 -15.71 -2.99
N ASP A 466 14.11 -14.82 -3.65
CA ASP A 466 15.55 -14.69 -3.43
C ASP A 466 15.98 -13.97 -2.14
N PHE A 467 15.06 -13.42 -1.34
CA PHE A 467 15.43 -12.82 -0.06
C PHE A 467 15.67 -13.88 1.02
N GLY A 468 16.59 -13.58 1.96
CA GLY A 468 16.98 -14.48 3.05
C GLY A 468 18.17 -15.37 2.67
N TYR A 469 18.02 -16.17 1.61
CA TYR A 469 19.02 -17.20 1.25
C TYR A 469 20.01 -16.77 0.16
N ASN A 470 19.74 -15.67 -0.56
CA ASN A 470 20.60 -15.18 -1.65
C ASN A 470 21.07 -13.74 -1.41
N ASP A 471 22.30 -13.64 -0.90
CA ASP A 471 23.03 -12.42 -0.58
C ASP A 471 23.40 -11.56 -1.81
N ASP A 472 22.94 -11.89 -3.03
CA ASP A 472 23.09 -11.02 -4.20
C ASP A 472 21.94 -10.00 -4.33
N TYR A 473 20.86 -10.13 -3.57
CA TYR A 473 19.66 -9.30 -3.73
C TYR A 473 19.46 -8.31 -2.59
N LYS A 474 19.32 -7.03 -2.96
CA LYS A 474 19.12 -5.91 -2.04
C LYS A 474 17.68 -5.47 -2.05
N PHE A 475 17.14 -5.21 -0.86
CA PHE A 475 15.80 -4.67 -0.69
C PHE A 475 15.82 -3.14 -0.74
N GLU A 476 14.91 -2.54 -1.52
CA GLU A 476 14.77 -1.09 -1.61
C GLU A 476 13.29 -0.69 -1.55
N ILE A 477 12.99 0.42 -0.89
CA ILE A 477 11.64 1.01 -0.85
C ILE A 477 11.71 2.47 -1.31
N GLN A 478 10.87 2.83 -2.27
CA GLN A 478 10.56 4.23 -2.57
C GLN A 478 9.25 4.59 -1.86
N TYR A 479 9.19 5.75 -1.19
CA TYR A 479 8.02 6.17 -0.43
C TYR A 479 7.64 7.64 -0.70
N TYR A 480 6.33 7.95 -0.68
CA TYR A 480 5.82 9.31 -0.89
C TYR A 480 4.34 9.43 -0.48
N GLY A 481 3.91 10.66 -0.19
CA GLY A 481 2.51 11.05 -0.06
C GLY A 481 1.81 11.19 -1.41
N ARG A 482 0.50 10.91 -1.46
CA ARG A 482 -0.28 10.80 -2.71
C ARG A 482 -0.60 12.14 -3.39
N SER A 483 -0.42 13.28 -2.73
CA SER A 483 -0.50 14.61 -3.34
C SER A 483 0.57 14.79 -4.44
N ASN A 484 0.19 15.24 -5.64
CA ASN A 484 1.09 15.66 -6.74
C ASN A 484 2.22 16.57 -6.20
N SER A 485 3.46 16.60 -6.68
CA SER A 485 4.13 16.00 -7.85
C SER A 485 5.64 16.03 -7.61
N GLU A 486 6.36 14.97 -8.01
CA GLU A 486 7.81 14.89 -8.40
C GLU A 486 8.93 15.52 -7.53
N ILE A 487 8.69 16.54 -6.73
CA ILE A 487 9.67 17.26 -5.92
C ILE A 487 10.22 16.32 -4.83
N GLY A 488 11.54 16.17 -4.79
CA GLY A 488 12.23 15.33 -3.79
C GLY A 488 11.92 13.82 -3.90
N ARG A 489 11.29 13.34 -4.98
CA ARG A 489 11.00 11.90 -5.14
C ARG A 489 12.28 11.06 -5.23
N ASP A 490 13.36 11.65 -5.73
CA ASP A 490 14.68 11.02 -5.83
C ASP A 490 15.38 10.87 -4.47
N GLU A 491 14.95 11.59 -3.43
CA GLU A 491 15.57 11.57 -2.11
C GLU A 491 14.87 10.61 -1.13
N ARG A 492 13.62 10.22 -1.44
CA ARG A 492 12.75 9.40 -0.59
C ARG A 492 12.89 7.91 -0.89
N TRP A 493 14.09 7.42 -0.62
CA TRP A 493 14.45 6.02 -0.76
C TRP A 493 14.98 5.47 0.56
N TYR A 494 14.51 4.28 0.91
CA TYR A 494 15.13 3.41 1.89
C TYR A 494 15.95 2.35 1.14
N LYS A 495 17.27 2.36 1.37
CA LYS A 495 18.22 1.43 0.74
C LYS A 495 19.21 0.90 1.79
N PRO A 496 18.74 0.04 2.71
CA PRO A 496 19.51 -0.41 3.87
C PRO A 496 20.84 -1.08 3.52
N ASP A 497 20.90 -1.69 2.33
CA ASP A 497 22.03 -2.52 1.89
C ASP A 497 22.84 -1.87 0.75
N GLU A 498 22.59 -0.60 0.38
CA GLU A 498 23.22 0.05 -0.79
C GLU A 498 24.75 -0.09 -0.79
N TYR A 499 25.38 0.11 0.37
CA TYR A 499 26.84 0.08 0.54
C TYR A 499 27.38 -1.20 1.17
N LYS A 500 26.51 -2.18 1.48
CA LYS A 500 26.92 -3.46 2.05
C LYS A 500 27.36 -4.43 0.95
N ILE A 501 28.37 -5.24 1.29
CA ILE A 501 28.91 -6.33 0.46
C ILE A 501 28.49 -7.70 1.00
N GLN A 502 28.14 -7.78 2.28
CA GLN A 502 27.67 -8.96 3.03
C GLN A 502 26.82 -8.48 4.22
N ASP A 503 26.09 -9.38 4.87
CA ASP A 503 25.27 -9.14 6.08
C ASP A 503 24.12 -8.16 5.84
N PHE A 504 23.22 -8.52 4.92
CA PHE A 504 22.13 -7.65 4.50
C PHE A 504 21.03 -7.60 5.56
N ILE A 505 20.39 -6.44 5.67
CA ILE A 505 19.20 -6.28 6.50
C ILE A 505 18.05 -7.13 5.95
N ALA A 506 18.02 -7.36 4.63
CA ALA A 506 17.11 -8.33 4.03
C ALA A 506 17.26 -9.75 4.63
N ASP A 507 18.48 -10.20 4.91
CA ASP A 507 18.74 -11.54 5.49
C ASP A 507 18.22 -11.63 6.94
N SER A 508 18.29 -10.51 7.66
CA SER A 508 17.74 -10.40 9.02
C SER A 508 16.21 -10.28 9.02
N GLY A 509 15.64 -9.52 8.09
CA GLY A 509 14.23 -9.13 8.09
C GLY A 509 13.28 -10.01 7.28
N PHE A 510 13.77 -10.70 6.25
CA PHE A 510 13.01 -11.69 5.50
C PHE A 510 13.54 -13.08 5.83
N LYS A 511 12.64 -13.99 6.19
CA LYS A 511 12.99 -15.38 6.51
C LYS A 511 12.39 -16.33 5.49
N ASN A 512 13.23 -16.96 4.68
CA ASN A 512 12.79 -17.90 3.66
C ASN A 512 12.45 -19.26 4.25
N ILE A 513 11.17 -19.62 4.18
CA ILE A 513 10.65 -20.88 4.69
C ILE A 513 9.94 -21.73 3.63
N TYR A 514 10.18 -21.46 2.34
CA TYR A 514 9.59 -22.22 1.24
C TYR A 514 9.96 -23.70 1.33
N LEU A 515 8.94 -24.54 1.44
CA LEU A 515 9.05 -25.99 1.34
C LEU A 515 9.47 -26.40 -0.07
N GLU A 516 8.95 -25.76 -1.11
CA GLU A 516 9.28 -26.07 -2.50
C GLU A 516 10.80 -25.96 -2.78
N ASN A 517 11.45 -24.91 -2.29
CA ASN A 517 12.90 -24.72 -2.48
C ASN A 517 13.73 -25.82 -1.80
N ARG A 518 13.26 -26.34 -0.66
CA ARG A 518 13.91 -27.42 0.09
C ARG A 518 13.68 -28.80 -0.53
N PHE A 519 12.55 -29.02 -1.21
CA PHE A 519 12.11 -30.34 -1.68
C PHE A 519 12.10 -30.55 -3.21
N ILE A 520 12.08 -29.51 -4.06
CA ILE A 520 11.87 -29.63 -5.52
C ILE A 520 13.07 -29.16 -6.38
N SER A 521 14.02 -28.39 -5.84
CA SER A 521 15.19 -27.89 -6.62
C SER A 521 15.97 -28.97 -7.42
N ASP A 522 16.74 -28.59 -8.45
CA ASP A 522 17.51 -29.54 -9.30
C ASP A 522 18.50 -30.44 -8.52
N SER A 523 18.78 -30.09 -7.26
CA SER A 523 19.52 -30.85 -6.25
C SER A 523 18.66 -31.23 -5.04
N SER A 524 17.38 -31.51 -5.26
CA SER A 524 16.39 -31.57 -4.18
C SER A 524 16.59 -32.68 -3.19
N LEU A 525 16.10 -32.43 -1.97
CA LEU A 525 16.00 -33.42 -0.91
C LEU A 525 15.25 -34.68 -1.37
N ILE A 526 14.15 -34.54 -2.13
CA ILE A 526 13.41 -35.67 -2.71
C ILE A 526 14.29 -36.45 -3.67
N SER A 527 14.96 -35.78 -4.61
CA SER A 527 15.82 -36.43 -5.60
C SER A 527 16.99 -37.16 -4.93
N LYS A 528 17.58 -36.57 -3.89
CA LYS A 528 18.64 -37.20 -3.11
C LYS A 528 18.15 -38.41 -2.32
N TYR A 529 17.03 -38.31 -1.60
CA TYR A 529 16.46 -39.46 -0.90
C TYR A 529 16.14 -40.61 -1.87
N ASN A 530 15.52 -40.27 -3.00
CA ASN A 530 15.21 -41.24 -4.06
C ASN A 530 16.49 -41.85 -4.67
N TYR A 531 17.57 -41.08 -4.84
CA TYR A 531 18.86 -41.59 -5.30
C TYR A 531 19.55 -42.48 -4.27
N GLU A 532 19.57 -42.09 -2.99
CA GLU A 532 20.22 -42.87 -1.91
C GLU A 532 19.54 -44.21 -1.65
N ILE A 533 18.22 -44.30 -1.88
CA ILE A 533 17.48 -45.56 -1.87
C ILE A 533 17.99 -46.50 -2.97
N ASN A 534 18.14 -45.98 -4.19
CA ASN A 534 18.65 -46.75 -5.32
C ASN A 534 20.13 -47.15 -5.17
N ALA A 535 20.92 -46.35 -4.44
CA ALA A 535 22.35 -46.54 -4.32
C ALA A 535 22.81 -47.35 -3.08
N ASN A 536 22.12 -47.27 -1.92
CA ASN A 536 22.62 -47.85 -0.65
C ASN A 536 21.55 -48.14 0.46
N SER A 537 20.24 -48.10 0.19
CA SER A 537 19.19 -48.39 1.21
C SER A 537 19.25 -47.52 2.49
N LYS A 538 19.60 -46.23 2.39
CA LYS A 538 19.77 -45.36 3.58
C LYS A 538 18.48 -44.75 4.12
N PHE A 539 17.48 -44.52 3.28
CA PHE A 539 16.17 -44.04 3.72
C PHE A 539 15.18 -45.20 3.72
N SER A 540 15.18 -45.91 4.85
CA SER A 540 14.34 -47.07 5.07
C SER A 540 13.63 -46.95 6.39
N VAL A 541 12.37 -47.36 6.42
CA VAL A 541 11.57 -47.34 7.63
C VAL A 541 11.34 -48.78 8.08
N ASP A 542 11.57 -49.03 9.36
CA ASP A 542 11.04 -50.21 10.03
C ASP A 542 9.76 -49.78 10.77
N PRO A 543 8.56 -50.04 10.19
CA PRO A 543 7.32 -49.61 10.82
C PRO A 543 7.06 -50.29 12.17
N PHE A 544 7.66 -51.44 12.41
CA PHE A 544 7.41 -52.26 13.60
C PHE A 544 8.41 -52.01 14.72
N GLY A 545 9.59 -51.45 14.40
CA GLY A 545 10.61 -51.07 15.38
C GLY A 545 11.40 -52.26 15.94
N PHE A 546 11.71 -53.25 15.11
CA PHE A 546 12.50 -54.41 15.53
C PHE A 546 13.94 -54.00 15.89
N ASN A 547 14.34 -54.30 17.14
CA ASN A 547 15.70 -54.09 17.63
C ASN A 547 16.45 -55.44 17.81
N ILE A 548 17.70 -55.56 17.37
CA ILE A 548 18.41 -56.85 17.12
C ILE A 548 18.58 -57.77 18.36
N VAL A 549 18.23 -57.33 19.57
CA VAL A 549 18.69 -57.97 20.83
C VAL A 549 17.71 -59.00 21.44
N ASN A 550 16.40 -58.98 21.14
CA ASN A 550 15.43 -60.04 21.47
C ASN A 550 14.02 -59.55 21.12
N ASN A 551 13.43 -59.99 19.99
CA ASN A 551 12.04 -59.66 19.68
C ASN A 551 11.22 -60.93 19.47
N ASP A 552 10.21 -61.11 20.31
CA ASP A 552 9.09 -61.99 19.99
C ASP A 552 8.25 -61.29 18.92
N VAL A 553 8.31 -61.78 17.68
CA VAL A 553 7.61 -61.20 16.53
C VAL A 553 6.10 -61.06 16.80
N SER A 554 5.49 -62.01 17.49
CA SER A 554 4.06 -61.97 17.78
C SER A 554 3.70 -60.83 18.73
N GLN A 555 4.54 -60.61 19.75
CA GLN A 555 4.34 -59.54 20.72
C GLN A 555 4.62 -58.17 20.09
N THR A 556 5.73 -58.03 19.35
CA THR A 556 6.05 -56.77 18.64
C THR A 556 4.95 -56.39 17.66
N MET A 557 4.45 -57.34 16.86
CA MET A 557 3.35 -57.08 15.93
C MET A 557 2.05 -56.68 16.65
N LEU A 558 1.75 -57.29 17.80
CA LEU A 558 0.57 -56.91 18.60
C LEU A 558 0.72 -55.50 19.18
N ASP A 559 1.92 -55.12 19.62
CA ASP A 559 2.19 -53.79 20.16
C ASP A 559 2.15 -52.73 19.05
N SER A 560 2.70 -53.01 17.86
CA SER A 560 2.57 -52.16 16.67
C SER A 560 1.12 -52.00 16.23
N LEU A 561 0.29 -53.05 16.34
CA LEU A 561 -1.15 -52.97 16.04
C LEU A 561 -1.87 -52.03 17.00
N LYS A 562 -1.60 -52.15 18.31
CA LYS A 562 -2.18 -51.25 19.31
C LYS A 562 -1.75 -49.82 19.07
N GLU A 563 -0.49 -49.61 18.69
CA GLU A 563 0.01 -48.29 18.27
C GLU A 563 -0.80 -47.78 17.07
N ALA A 564 -0.94 -48.57 16.00
CA ALA A 564 -1.66 -48.20 14.80
C ALA A 564 -3.15 -47.85 15.06
N ILE A 565 -3.83 -48.63 15.88
CA ILE A 565 -5.24 -48.40 16.26
C ILE A 565 -5.39 -47.09 17.03
N SER A 566 -4.41 -46.76 17.88
CA SER A 566 -4.46 -45.53 18.69
C SER A 566 -4.49 -44.24 17.85
N PHE A 567 -4.16 -44.30 16.56
CA PHE A 567 -4.22 -43.15 15.65
C PHE A 567 -5.59 -42.91 15.05
N GLY A 568 -6.44 -43.96 14.96
CA GLY A 568 -7.73 -43.88 14.27
C GLY A 568 -8.88 -43.38 15.15
N ASP A 569 -8.83 -43.64 16.46
CA ASP A 569 -9.88 -43.28 17.41
C ASP A 569 -9.28 -42.91 18.77
N SER A 570 -9.27 -41.62 19.10
CA SER A 570 -8.88 -41.12 20.42
C SER A 570 -9.88 -41.63 21.48
N GLY A 571 -9.50 -42.69 22.20
CA GLY A 571 -10.37 -43.37 23.18
C GLY A 571 -10.64 -44.85 22.89
N SER A 572 -10.02 -45.43 21.86
CA SER A 572 -10.07 -46.86 21.54
C SER A 572 -9.80 -47.76 22.75
N ASP A 573 -10.73 -48.65 23.10
CA ASP A 573 -10.48 -49.70 24.10
C ASP A 573 -9.54 -50.77 23.52
N LEU A 574 -8.27 -50.71 23.93
CA LEU A 574 -7.23 -51.63 23.47
C LEU A 574 -7.31 -53.03 24.12
N SER A 575 -8.23 -53.25 25.06
CA SER A 575 -8.30 -54.51 25.83
C SER A 575 -8.74 -55.73 25.01
N ASN A 576 -9.45 -55.51 23.89
CA ASN A 576 -9.96 -56.57 23.01
C ASN A 576 -9.13 -56.73 21.71
N VAL A 577 -7.99 -56.04 21.59
CA VAL A 577 -7.12 -56.12 20.40
C VAL A 577 -6.33 -57.43 20.44
N THR A 578 -6.46 -58.23 19.38
CA THR A 578 -5.75 -59.51 19.20
C THR A 578 -4.95 -59.52 17.90
N SER A 579 -4.11 -60.53 17.69
CA SER A 579 -3.33 -60.69 16.45
C SER A 579 -4.20 -60.68 15.17
N SER A 580 -5.45 -61.17 15.25
CA SER A 580 -6.39 -61.19 14.11
C SER A 580 -7.12 -59.85 13.88
N SER A 581 -6.90 -58.86 14.75
CA SER A 581 -7.48 -57.52 14.62
C SER A 581 -6.75 -56.64 13.58
N TRP A 582 -5.62 -57.11 13.03
CA TRP A 582 -4.89 -56.43 11.95
C TRP A 582 -5.77 -56.16 10.74
N ARG A 583 -5.57 -54.99 10.15
CA ARG A 583 -6.18 -54.56 8.88
C ARG A 583 -5.11 -53.85 8.07
N ILE A 584 -5.22 -53.87 6.75
CA ILE A 584 -4.25 -53.24 5.85
C ILE A 584 -4.13 -51.74 6.15
N TYR A 585 -5.26 -51.07 6.39
CA TYR A 585 -5.24 -49.65 6.72
C TYR A 585 -4.49 -49.35 8.03
N HIS A 586 -4.44 -50.27 9.01
CA HIS A 586 -3.62 -50.09 10.21
C HIS A 586 -2.13 -50.05 9.86
N LEU A 587 -1.67 -50.91 8.95
CA LEU A 587 -0.28 -50.90 8.50
C LEU A 587 0.05 -49.63 7.71
N VAL A 588 -0.88 -49.18 6.86
CA VAL A 588 -0.75 -47.90 6.13
C VAL A 588 -0.65 -46.73 7.11
N SER A 589 -1.52 -46.66 8.12
CA SER A 589 -1.48 -45.61 9.16
C SER A 589 -0.17 -45.62 9.94
N LEU A 590 0.33 -46.82 10.29
CA LEU A 590 1.62 -46.96 10.98
C LEU A 590 2.78 -46.50 10.10
N MET A 591 2.81 -46.89 8.83
CA MET A 591 3.81 -46.44 7.86
C MET A 591 3.79 -44.92 7.68
N ASN A 592 2.61 -44.33 7.43
CA ASN A 592 2.46 -42.88 7.31
C ASN A 592 3.01 -42.19 8.56
N LYS A 593 2.64 -42.63 9.77
CA LYS A 593 3.17 -42.03 11.00
C LYS A 593 4.69 -42.11 11.07
N LYS A 594 5.29 -43.28 10.85
CA LYS A 594 6.74 -43.47 10.98
C LYS A 594 7.52 -42.63 9.95
N LEU A 595 6.97 -42.47 8.74
CA LEU A 595 7.54 -41.57 7.74
C LEU A 595 7.48 -40.10 8.16
N ASN A 596 6.35 -39.66 8.69
CA ASN A 596 6.21 -38.30 9.21
C ASN A 596 7.13 -38.09 10.44
N GLU A 597 7.31 -39.07 11.33
CA GLU A 597 8.27 -39.03 12.44
C GLU A 597 9.73 -38.91 11.96
N GLU A 598 10.10 -39.68 10.93
CA GLU A 598 11.45 -39.64 10.37
C GLU A 598 11.76 -38.28 9.74
N ILE A 599 10.84 -37.73 8.92
CA ILE A 599 10.97 -36.38 8.36
C ILE A 599 10.97 -35.32 9.46
N ASN A 600 10.14 -35.47 10.49
CA ASN A 600 10.17 -34.56 11.64
C ASN A 600 11.56 -34.57 12.29
N SER A 601 12.23 -35.72 12.37
CA SER A 601 13.60 -35.79 12.91
C SER A 601 14.64 -35.05 12.07
N VAL A 602 14.38 -34.84 10.78
CA VAL A 602 15.27 -34.11 9.85
C VAL A 602 15.19 -32.61 10.11
N PHE A 603 13.99 -32.09 10.29
CA PHE A 603 13.74 -30.64 10.38
C PHE A 603 13.60 -30.11 11.81
N ASN A 604 13.44 -30.99 12.81
CA ASN A 604 13.32 -30.56 14.20
C ASN A 604 14.64 -29.94 14.70
N VAL A 605 14.52 -28.74 15.27
CA VAL A 605 15.64 -28.00 15.85
C VAL A 605 15.51 -28.05 17.38
N ASP A 606 16.53 -28.60 18.04
CA ASP A 606 16.65 -28.57 19.49
C ASP A 606 17.29 -27.25 19.94
N PHE A 607 16.55 -26.17 19.69
CA PHE A 607 16.87 -24.79 20.05
C PHE A 607 16.27 -24.44 21.41
N ASP A 608 17.08 -23.89 22.31
CA ASP A 608 16.62 -23.22 23.53
C ASP A 608 16.41 -21.73 23.24
N PRO A 609 15.15 -21.27 23.08
CA PRO A 609 14.85 -19.88 22.74
C PRO A 609 15.20 -18.88 23.85
N VAL A 610 15.47 -19.35 25.08
CA VAL A 610 15.80 -18.47 26.22
C VAL A 610 17.29 -18.18 26.29
N ASN A 611 18.14 -19.14 25.91
CA ASN A 611 19.60 -19.02 26.02
C ASN A 611 20.32 -18.93 24.67
N GLY A 612 19.61 -19.05 23.54
CA GLY A 612 20.19 -19.01 22.19
C GLY A 612 21.15 -20.16 21.89
N GLN A 613 21.16 -21.21 22.72
CA GLN A 613 22.06 -22.36 22.54
C GLN A 613 21.39 -23.47 21.75
N ILE A 614 22.14 -24.00 20.80
CA ILE A 614 21.77 -25.19 20.03
C ILE A 614 22.43 -26.40 20.70
N ASN A 615 21.61 -27.25 21.31
CA ASN A 615 22.08 -28.38 22.11
C ASN A 615 22.65 -29.51 21.25
N GLN A 616 22.21 -29.62 20.00
CA GLN A 616 22.71 -30.57 18.99
C GLN A 616 22.60 -29.95 17.61
N THR A 617 23.59 -30.20 16.74
CA THR A 617 23.57 -29.80 15.34
C THR A 617 22.34 -30.42 14.64
N PRO A 618 21.35 -29.60 14.21
CA PRO A 618 20.16 -30.11 13.53
C PRO A 618 20.52 -30.77 12.19
N LYS A 619 19.77 -31.81 11.81
CA LYS A 619 19.95 -32.49 10.51
C LYS A 619 19.65 -31.56 9.32
N ILE A 620 18.75 -30.58 9.48
CA ILE A 620 18.41 -29.56 8.45
C ILE A 620 19.63 -28.80 7.93
N TRP A 621 20.71 -28.74 8.71
CA TRP A 621 21.95 -28.06 8.34
C TRP A 621 22.90 -28.89 7.47
N ASP A 622 22.54 -30.10 7.08
CA ASP A 622 23.25 -30.80 6.02
C ASP A 622 23.24 -29.91 4.76
N LYS A 623 24.40 -29.72 4.12
CA LYS A 623 24.58 -28.89 2.92
C LYS A 623 23.63 -29.22 1.75
N ASN A 624 23.01 -30.39 1.78
CA ASN A 624 22.05 -30.83 0.77
C ASN A 624 20.58 -30.62 1.18
N ILE A 625 20.35 -30.05 2.37
CA ILE A 625 19.03 -29.80 2.97
C ILE A 625 18.87 -28.31 3.28
N SER A 626 19.96 -27.69 3.75
CA SER A 626 20.06 -26.27 4.06
C SER A 626 19.83 -25.42 2.82
N LEU A 627 19.01 -24.36 2.95
CA LEU A 627 18.91 -23.32 1.92
C LEU A 627 20.19 -22.48 1.89
N ASP A 628 20.86 -22.36 3.04
CA ASP A 628 22.09 -21.59 3.24
C ASP A 628 23.34 -22.41 2.91
N GLY A 629 23.27 -23.30 1.92
CA GLY A 629 24.11 -24.50 1.70
C GLY A 629 25.64 -24.37 1.62
N ILE A 630 26.24 -23.22 1.97
CA ILE A 630 27.69 -22.97 2.10
C ILE A 630 28.03 -22.11 3.35
N ALA A 631 27.10 -21.83 4.27
CA ALA A 631 27.37 -21.01 5.46
C ALA A 631 28.41 -21.67 6.40
N LYS A 632 29.61 -21.05 6.50
CA LYS A 632 30.74 -21.49 7.36
C LYS A 632 30.57 -21.08 8.83
N SER A 633 29.58 -20.26 9.17
CA SER A 633 29.23 -19.80 10.51
C SER A 633 27.75 -20.06 10.81
N MET A 634 27.42 -20.25 12.08
CA MET A 634 26.05 -20.42 12.59
C MET A 634 25.19 -19.15 12.44
N GLU A 635 25.86 -18.01 12.27
CA GLU A 635 25.29 -16.65 12.12
C GLU A 635 24.63 -16.41 10.74
N ASN A 636 24.83 -17.31 9.77
CA ASN A 636 24.30 -17.17 8.39
C ASN A 636 23.32 -18.31 8.07
N ARG A 637 22.54 -18.77 9.06
CA ARG A 637 21.59 -19.90 8.91
C ARG A 637 20.18 -19.56 9.40
N ASP A 638 19.83 -18.29 9.29
CA ASP A 638 18.62 -17.74 9.88
C ASP A 638 17.36 -18.34 9.26
N ASP A 639 17.38 -18.64 7.97
CA ASP A 639 16.26 -19.25 7.24
C ASP A 639 16.01 -20.70 7.69
N ASP A 640 17.08 -21.48 7.88
CA ASP A 640 16.99 -22.84 8.44
C ASP A 640 16.48 -22.82 9.90
N ILE A 641 16.90 -21.84 10.70
CA ILE A 641 16.43 -21.67 12.08
C ILE A 641 14.96 -21.28 12.11
N ALA A 642 14.55 -20.30 11.30
CA ALA A 642 13.17 -19.85 11.17
C ALA A 642 12.26 -21.00 10.72
N PHE A 643 12.67 -21.74 9.70
CA PHE A 643 11.96 -22.92 9.22
C PHE A 643 11.80 -23.96 10.34
N GLY A 644 12.91 -24.34 10.97
CA GLY A 644 12.90 -25.36 12.03
C GLY A 644 12.07 -24.96 13.26
N TYR A 645 12.07 -23.69 13.62
CA TYR A 645 11.25 -23.13 14.68
C TYR A 645 9.75 -23.25 14.36
N LEU A 646 9.32 -22.77 13.19
CA LEU A 646 7.91 -22.84 12.78
C LEU A 646 7.45 -24.29 12.56
N PHE A 647 8.32 -25.14 12.04
CA PHE A 647 8.06 -26.57 11.89
C PHE A 647 7.83 -27.25 13.25
N LYS A 648 8.67 -26.96 14.26
CA LYS A 648 8.49 -27.44 15.65
C LYS A 648 7.19 -26.94 16.27
N GLN A 649 6.78 -25.72 15.96
CA GLN A 649 5.49 -25.16 16.38
C GLN A 649 4.28 -25.70 15.61
N LYS A 650 4.50 -26.53 14.58
CA LYS A 650 3.46 -27.07 13.68
C LYS A 650 2.76 -25.98 12.86
N GLU A 651 3.43 -24.85 12.64
CA GLU A 651 3.00 -23.74 11.78
C GLU A 651 3.37 -23.97 10.31
N ILE A 652 4.30 -24.89 10.05
CA ILE A 652 4.61 -25.41 8.71
C ILE A 652 3.94 -26.79 8.58
N PRO A 653 2.77 -26.88 7.94
CA PRO A 653 2.07 -28.15 7.72
C PRO A 653 2.76 -28.97 6.61
N LEU A 654 3.18 -30.18 6.96
CA LEU A 654 3.76 -31.17 6.05
C LEU A 654 3.14 -32.54 6.36
N ALA A 655 2.75 -33.27 5.32
CA ALA A 655 2.25 -34.64 5.46
C ALA A 655 2.82 -35.54 4.38
N ILE A 656 3.20 -36.75 4.77
CA ILE A 656 3.61 -37.82 3.85
C ILE A 656 2.55 -38.92 3.90
N LEU A 657 1.93 -39.21 2.75
CA LEU A 657 0.82 -40.14 2.68
C LEU A 657 0.91 -41.04 1.45
N ASP A 658 0.51 -42.30 1.63
CA ASP A 658 0.31 -43.27 0.55
C ASP A 658 -1.05 -43.08 -0.15
N VAL A 659 -1.23 -41.92 -0.78
CA VAL A 659 -2.40 -41.62 -1.63
C VAL A 659 -1.95 -40.75 -2.79
N ASN A 660 -2.32 -41.11 -4.01
CA ASN A 660 -2.15 -40.25 -5.19
C ASN A 660 -3.27 -39.19 -5.27
N SER A 661 -3.22 -38.33 -6.29
CA SER A 661 -4.25 -37.31 -6.54
C SER A 661 -5.66 -37.87 -6.78
N ASN A 662 -5.79 -39.16 -7.11
CA ASN A 662 -7.06 -39.89 -7.24
C ASN A 662 -7.48 -40.63 -5.95
N GLN A 663 -6.78 -40.40 -4.82
CA GLN A 663 -6.98 -41.09 -3.53
C GLN A 663 -6.72 -42.59 -3.57
N GLU A 664 -5.94 -43.07 -4.55
CA GLU A 664 -5.52 -44.46 -4.64
C GLU A 664 -4.18 -44.66 -3.93
N SER A 665 -4.08 -45.77 -3.21
CA SER A 665 -2.91 -46.15 -2.40
C SER A 665 -2.20 -47.32 -3.07
N ASN A 666 -0.96 -47.11 -3.51
CA ASN A 666 -0.16 -48.16 -4.13
C ASN A 666 0.33 -49.15 -3.07
N PHE A 667 0.73 -48.65 -1.89
CA PHE A 667 1.24 -49.52 -0.85
C PHE A 667 0.12 -50.39 -0.23
N SER A 668 -1.10 -49.88 -0.01
CA SER A 668 -2.25 -50.73 0.38
C SER A 668 -2.56 -51.81 -0.65
N GLN A 669 -2.55 -51.48 -1.94
CA GLN A 669 -2.81 -52.46 -3.01
C GLN A 669 -1.74 -53.56 -3.05
N GLU A 670 -0.47 -53.21 -2.92
CA GLU A 670 0.64 -54.17 -2.89
C GLU A 670 0.57 -55.07 -1.65
N ILE A 671 0.26 -54.51 -0.47
CA ILE A 671 0.04 -55.30 0.76
C ILE A 671 -1.19 -56.21 0.63
N TYR A 672 -2.27 -55.77 0.00
CA TYR A 672 -3.43 -56.63 -0.26
C TYR A 672 -3.07 -57.78 -1.22
N GLN A 673 -2.29 -57.50 -2.26
CA GLN A 673 -1.95 -58.50 -3.26
C GLN A 673 -0.91 -59.52 -2.77
N TYR A 674 0.10 -59.06 -2.04
CA TYR A 674 1.30 -59.84 -1.74
C TYR A 674 1.58 -59.98 -0.24
N GLY A 675 0.81 -59.34 0.64
CA GLY A 675 1.08 -59.32 2.08
C GLY A 675 2.45 -58.71 2.40
N LEU A 676 3.07 -59.17 3.49
CA LEU A 676 4.43 -58.78 3.86
C LEU A 676 5.53 -59.44 3.01
N SER A 677 5.19 -60.17 1.94
CA SER A 677 6.19 -60.73 1.03
C SER A 677 6.95 -59.65 0.23
N VAL A 678 6.37 -58.44 0.14
CA VAL A 678 6.98 -57.27 -0.50
C VAL A 678 8.31 -56.83 0.14
N ILE A 679 8.55 -57.22 1.40
CA ILE A 679 9.79 -56.91 2.13
C ILE A 679 11.00 -57.63 1.51
N ASP A 680 10.85 -58.88 1.04
CA ASP A 680 11.96 -59.67 0.48
C ASP A 680 12.55 -59.05 -0.79
N ASN A 681 11.65 -58.50 -1.61
CA ASN A 681 12.01 -57.97 -2.92
C ASN A 681 12.54 -56.52 -2.82
N LYS A 682 12.60 -55.96 -1.59
CA LYS A 682 12.96 -54.55 -1.34
C LYS A 682 12.22 -53.60 -2.28
N ILE A 683 10.93 -53.87 -2.49
CA ILE A 683 10.09 -53.04 -3.36
C ILE A 683 10.05 -51.63 -2.77
N SER A 684 10.32 -50.64 -3.61
CA SER A 684 10.16 -49.24 -3.26
C SER A 684 8.70 -48.81 -3.47
N PHE A 685 8.14 -48.14 -2.48
CA PHE A 685 6.80 -47.56 -2.53
C PHE A 685 6.88 -46.05 -2.66
N ASP A 686 5.99 -45.46 -3.45
CA ASP A 686 5.90 -44.02 -3.62
C ASP A 686 4.90 -43.45 -2.61
N PHE A 687 5.36 -42.55 -1.75
CA PHE A 687 4.53 -41.76 -0.84
C PHE A 687 4.51 -40.31 -1.30
N ASN A 688 3.32 -39.70 -1.39
CA ASN A 688 3.20 -38.31 -1.78
C ASN A 688 3.48 -37.39 -0.58
N ILE A 689 4.24 -36.34 -0.84
CA ILE A 689 4.49 -35.25 0.10
C ILE A 689 3.48 -34.15 -0.20
N PHE A 690 2.74 -33.76 0.83
CA PHE A 690 1.79 -32.66 0.80
C PHE A 690 2.29 -31.54 1.69
N TYR A 691 2.19 -30.32 1.19
CA TYR A 691 2.54 -29.11 1.94
C TYR A 691 1.32 -28.22 2.10
N GLY A 692 1.26 -27.49 3.20
CA GLY A 692 0.30 -26.41 3.36
C GLY A 692 0.99 -25.06 3.37
N LYS A 693 0.22 -24.01 3.67
CA LYS A 693 0.66 -22.63 3.49
C LYS A 693 0.84 -21.93 4.84
N THR A 694 1.79 -21.00 4.90
CA THR A 694 2.08 -20.15 6.06
C THR A 694 2.06 -18.68 5.66
N ASN A 695 1.41 -17.79 6.42
CA ASN A 695 1.32 -16.38 6.06
C ASN A 695 2.64 -15.62 6.35
N SER A 696 2.68 -14.32 6.03
CA SER A 696 3.86 -13.47 6.23
C SER A 696 4.32 -13.33 7.69
N TYR A 697 3.48 -13.73 8.64
CA TYR A 697 3.74 -13.68 10.08
C TYR A 697 4.06 -15.06 10.68
N GLY A 698 4.24 -16.09 9.85
CA GLY A 698 4.57 -17.43 10.33
C GLY A 698 3.38 -18.21 10.88
N LYS A 699 2.15 -17.88 10.47
CA LYS A 699 0.92 -18.59 10.89
C LYS A 699 0.35 -19.46 9.79
N ARG A 700 0.00 -20.71 10.10
CA ARG A 700 -0.53 -21.65 9.10
C ARG A 700 -1.97 -21.31 8.68
N TYR A 701 -2.28 -21.45 7.39
CA TYR A 701 -3.65 -21.28 6.87
C TYR A 701 -4.59 -22.46 7.23
N ASP A 702 -4.02 -23.65 7.46
CA ASP A 702 -4.75 -24.92 7.56
C ASP A 702 -5.42 -25.18 8.92
N GLU A 703 -5.56 -24.16 9.78
CA GLU A 703 -6.44 -24.27 10.96
C GLU A 703 -7.93 -24.24 10.56
N ILE A 704 -8.26 -23.71 9.37
CA ILE A 704 -9.62 -23.57 8.86
C ILE A 704 -10.10 -24.85 8.14
N ILE A 705 -9.17 -25.70 7.67
CA ILE A 705 -9.47 -26.92 6.92
C ILE A 705 -9.41 -28.12 7.86
N ASP A 706 -10.40 -29.01 7.80
CA ASP A 706 -10.38 -30.29 8.49
C ASP A 706 -9.03 -30.98 8.27
N PHE A 707 -8.23 -31.06 9.34
CA PHE A 707 -6.86 -31.59 9.31
C PHE A 707 -6.82 -33.04 8.80
N THR A 708 -7.95 -33.73 8.86
CA THR A 708 -8.10 -35.09 8.37
C THR A 708 -8.05 -35.18 6.84
N ASN A 709 -8.26 -34.07 6.11
CA ASN A 709 -8.52 -34.08 4.67
C ASN A 709 -7.80 -33.00 3.84
N TRP A 710 -7.05 -32.06 4.44
CA TRP A 710 -6.40 -30.96 3.70
C TRP A 710 -5.43 -31.41 2.60
N TRP A 711 -4.78 -32.56 2.80
CA TRP A 711 -3.90 -33.23 1.83
C TRP A 711 -4.63 -33.78 0.60
N LYS A 712 -5.97 -33.73 0.57
CA LYS A 712 -6.75 -34.14 -0.62
C LYS A 712 -6.73 -33.12 -1.75
N ASP A 713 -6.26 -31.90 -1.47
CA ASP A 713 -6.06 -30.88 -2.49
C ASP A 713 -4.81 -31.20 -3.32
N SER A 714 -5.01 -31.50 -4.61
CA SER A 714 -3.92 -31.88 -5.51
C SER A 714 -2.92 -30.74 -5.76
N GLU A 715 -3.31 -29.49 -5.58
CA GLU A 715 -2.40 -28.33 -5.72
C GLU A 715 -1.33 -28.29 -4.62
N ARG A 716 -1.53 -29.08 -3.56
CA ARG A 716 -0.62 -29.19 -2.41
C ARG A 716 0.37 -30.34 -2.51
N ALA A 717 0.28 -31.14 -3.57
CA ALA A 717 1.19 -32.25 -3.80
C ALA A 717 2.53 -31.72 -4.32
N LEU A 718 3.57 -31.90 -3.52
CA LEU A 718 4.93 -31.45 -3.81
C LEU A 718 5.69 -32.43 -4.70
N GLY A 719 5.45 -33.73 -4.49
CA GLY A 719 6.14 -34.81 -5.19
C GLY A 719 6.12 -36.12 -4.40
N THR A 720 6.86 -37.12 -4.89
CA THR A 720 6.87 -38.48 -4.31
C THR A 720 8.21 -38.84 -3.68
N LEU A 721 8.16 -39.27 -2.41
CA LEU A 721 9.25 -39.89 -1.69
C LEU A 721 9.18 -41.42 -1.86
N LYS A 722 10.25 -42.01 -2.36
CA LYS A 722 10.39 -43.47 -2.40
C LYS A 722 10.74 -43.99 -1.02
N VAL A 723 10.20 -45.15 -0.64
CA VAL A 723 10.45 -45.77 0.67
C VAL A 723 10.57 -47.27 0.51
N ILE A 724 11.53 -47.88 1.20
CA ILE A 724 11.65 -49.34 1.32
C ILE A 724 11.45 -49.72 2.80
N ILE A 725 10.69 -50.78 3.05
CA ILE A 725 10.63 -51.41 4.38
C ILE A 725 11.91 -52.23 4.57
N ASN A 726 12.73 -51.87 5.57
CA ASN A 726 14.01 -52.54 5.81
C ASN A 726 14.04 -53.22 7.17
N ILE A 727 14.06 -54.55 7.16
CA ILE A 727 14.23 -55.39 8.34
C ILE A 727 15.52 -56.17 8.14
N ASN A 728 16.50 -55.97 9.02
CA ASN A 728 17.88 -56.43 8.80
C ASN A 728 18.09 -57.94 9.05
N ASP A 729 17.05 -58.71 9.41
CA ASP A 729 17.16 -60.14 9.75
C ASP A 729 16.14 -61.00 8.97
N ASN A 730 16.65 -61.93 8.16
CA ASN A 730 15.85 -62.83 7.34
C ASN A 730 14.97 -63.79 8.17
N SER A 731 15.38 -64.13 9.39
CA SER A 731 14.57 -64.98 10.28
C SER A 731 13.32 -64.24 10.75
N ILE A 732 13.47 -62.99 11.18
CA ILE A 732 12.38 -62.08 11.55
C ILE A 732 11.44 -61.87 10.37
N ILE A 733 11.98 -61.66 9.16
CA ILE A 733 11.16 -61.50 7.94
C ILE A 733 10.26 -62.72 7.69
N ASN A 734 10.79 -63.95 7.81
CA ASN A 734 9.99 -65.16 7.59
C ASN A 734 8.90 -65.34 8.67
N GLU A 735 9.21 -65.03 9.92
CA GLU A 735 8.25 -65.07 11.02
C GLU A 735 7.14 -64.01 10.85
N LEU A 736 7.49 -62.79 10.43
CA LEU A 736 6.55 -61.71 10.12
C LEU A 736 5.57 -62.09 9.03
N LYS A 737 6.07 -62.68 7.94
CA LYS A 737 5.23 -63.16 6.85
C LYS A 737 4.26 -64.22 7.31
N SER A 738 4.76 -65.21 8.07
CA SER A 738 3.92 -66.28 8.60
C SER A 738 2.84 -65.71 9.52
N TYR A 739 3.21 -64.78 10.40
CA TYR A 739 2.27 -64.07 11.27
C TYR A 739 1.18 -63.34 10.46
N TRP A 740 1.56 -62.57 9.42
CA TRP A 740 0.61 -61.84 8.58
C TRP A 740 -0.28 -62.77 7.76
N GLU A 741 0.29 -63.83 7.19
CA GLU A 741 -0.47 -64.82 6.46
C GLU A 741 -1.54 -65.47 7.33
N ASP A 742 -1.18 -65.90 8.54
CA ASP A 742 -2.08 -66.64 9.43
C ASP A 742 -3.18 -65.74 10.04
N ASN A 743 -2.89 -64.46 10.30
CA ASN A 743 -3.80 -63.56 11.01
C ASN A 743 -4.61 -62.63 10.09
N VAL A 744 -4.12 -62.37 8.87
CA VAL A 744 -4.74 -61.46 7.90
C VAL A 744 -5.12 -62.17 6.60
N MET A 745 -4.14 -62.65 5.83
CA MET A 745 -4.42 -63.10 4.46
C MET A 745 -5.22 -64.39 4.36
N LYS A 746 -4.94 -65.38 5.23
CA LYS A 746 -5.58 -66.71 5.21
C LYS A 746 -6.72 -66.83 6.24
N ASN A 747 -6.86 -65.84 7.12
CA ASN A 747 -7.88 -65.83 8.16
C ASN A 747 -9.23 -65.38 7.58
N GLN A 748 -10.17 -66.31 7.41
CA GLN A 748 -11.50 -66.02 6.84
C GLN A 748 -12.34 -65.04 7.68
N ASP A 749 -12.03 -64.90 8.97
CA ASP A 749 -12.71 -63.95 9.86
C ASP A 749 -12.14 -62.52 9.73
N ASN A 750 -11.06 -62.34 8.95
CA ASN A 750 -10.49 -61.04 8.66
C ASN A 750 -11.16 -60.42 7.41
N PRO A 751 -11.70 -59.19 7.45
CA PRO A 751 -12.23 -58.47 6.30
C PRO A 751 -11.23 -58.27 5.15
N ASP A 752 -9.93 -58.20 5.45
CA ASP A 752 -8.87 -58.08 4.44
C ASP A 752 -8.37 -59.47 3.97
N TYR A 753 -9.10 -60.54 4.30
CA TYR A 753 -8.86 -61.89 3.80
C TYR A 753 -8.81 -61.89 2.28
N LYS A 754 -7.80 -62.57 1.74
CA LYS A 754 -7.69 -62.80 0.30
C LYS A 754 -8.11 -64.25 0.02
N PRO A 755 -9.27 -64.48 -0.61
CA PRO A 755 -9.63 -65.82 -1.07
C PRO A 755 -8.54 -66.31 -2.01
N SER A 756 -7.93 -67.45 -1.69
CA SER A 756 -6.98 -68.10 -2.59
C SER A 756 -7.64 -68.28 -3.96
N VAL A 757 -7.02 -67.71 -5.01
CA VAL A 757 -7.43 -67.88 -6.41
C VAL A 757 -7.23 -69.33 -6.83
#